data_AF-R6PVK7-F1
#
_entry.id   AF-R6PVK7-F1
#
_cell.length_a   1.000
_cell.length_b   1.000
_cell.length_c   1.000
_cell.angle_alpha   90.00
_cell.angle_beta   90.00
_cell.angle_gamma   90.00
#
_symmetry.space_group_name_H-M   'P 1'
#
loop_
_entity.id
_entity.type
_entity.pdbx_description
1 polymer ?
#
loop_
_entity_poly.entity_id
_entity_poly.type
_entity_poly.pdbx_seq_one_letter_code
_entity_poly.pdbx_strand_id
1 'polypeptide(L)'
;MIKLYENGIYLVNGETICSCPEEVAQKSGRATTKEEAAKGTMAYGILQAHNQSDDPDALRLKFDSMTSHDITYVGIIQTARASGLKQFPIPYVLTNCHNSLCAVGGTINEDDHKFALSAAHKYGGIYVPTNMANIHSYNRETMAAGGKMILGSDSHTRYGALGTMAVGEGGGELAKQLLCRTYDFARPGVIAIYLTGTPRVGIGPHDVALSICGAVYKNGYVKNKVMEFVGPGVASLPIEYRNAIDVMTTETTCWSSIWVTDEETQRYYTLHGRPQDYKKLNPAEVAYYDGCVSIDLSTVESTIAMPMHPSNTYTIHELQANAKDILHLVQEEANKQIKGAKMNLDSKYHDGAVWVDQGEIAGCAGGTFDNICAAADILRGKSCGNGAFTLSIYPGSMPALAELIRNGRASDLVDAGAIMRECFCGPCFGAGDCPANGEFSIRHTTRNFPNREGSKPGEGQMSAVALMDARSIAATAANGGKLTAATDLDIEYTKPEYHYNATLYAKRVYNGWGHAEPETELRFGPNIKDWPEMPALTDDLLVKVCSYITDPVTTTDELIPSGETSSYRSNPERLSEFALSRRDPQYVSRSKEVRQIERDREAGKALPEEVLNVYAALTKAGVKNDPAHTDIGSTIFANMPGDGSAREQAASCQRVMGAAANFAKQYATKRYRSNCINWGMTPFLVENPEVFALGDYIFIPGLRQAVLENKASFSAYVVKADGTVTEFPVSTGALTEPERQIIADGCLINYYRSNQ
;
A
#
# COMPACT_ATOMS: atom_id res chain seq x y z
N MET A 1 19.31 18.89 14.44
CA MET A 1 18.35 19.74 13.75
C MET A 1 18.15 19.13 12.38
N ILE A 2 16.92 19.06 11.88
CA ILE A 2 16.65 18.63 10.50
C ILE A 2 16.69 19.86 9.60
N LYS A 3 17.49 19.81 8.54
CA LYS A 3 17.60 20.87 7.53
C LYS A 3 17.21 20.34 6.16
N LEU A 4 16.26 21.00 5.52
CA LEU A 4 15.89 20.75 4.12
C LEU A 4 16.63 21.74 3.22
N TYR A 5 17.26 21.25 2.15
CA TYR A 5 17.91 22.08 1.15
C TYR A 5 16.90 22.50 0.09
N GLU A 6 16.88 23.78 -0.30
CA GLU A 6 15.93 24.28 -1.31
C GLU A 6 16.28 23.81 -2.73
N ASN A 7 17.58 23.67 -3.01
CA ASN A 7 18.10 23.24 -4.31
C ASN A 7 18.75 21.85 -4.20
N GLY A 8 18.94 21.20 -5.35
CA GLY A 8 19.73 19.97 -5.43
C GLY A 8 21.18 20.19 -5.02
N ILE A 9 21.86 19.09 -4.68
CA ILE A 9 23.22 19.10 -4.15
C ILE A 9 24.11 18.10 -4.88
N TYR A 10 25.41 18.29 -4.79
CA TYR A 10 26.41 17.27 -5.10
C TYR A 10 26.96 16.72 -3.79
N LEU A 11 27.09 15.40 -3.71
CA LEU A 11 27.79 14.71 -2.64
C LEU A 11 29.11 14.18 -3.18
N VAL A 12 30.22 14.67 -2.62
CA VAL A 12 31.58 14.26 -2.99
C VAL A 12 32.12 13.31 -1.93
N ASN A 13 32.62 12.15 -2.37
CA ASN A 13 33.17 11.08 -1.53
C ASN A 13 32.21 10.61 -0.42
N GLY A 14 30.89 10.72 -0.63
CA GLY A 14 29.88 10.31 0.34
C GLY A 14 29.73 11.23 1.57
N GLU A 15 30.57 12.25 1.73
CA GLU A 15 30.65 13.07 2.96
C GLU A 15 30.52 14.57 2.70
N THR A 16 31.03 15.07 1.58
CA THR A 16 31.09 16.52 1.38
C THR A 16 29.97 17.02 0.50
N ILE A 17 29.04 17.75 1.09
CA ILE A 17 27.97 18.44 0.36
C ILE A 17 28.57 19.67 -0.36
N CYS A 18 28.27 19.79 -1.65
CA CYS A 18 28.61 20.93 -2.50
C CYS A 18 27.35 21.46 -3.18
N SER A 19 27.28 22.77 -3.36
CA SER A 19 26.12 23.46 -3.92
C SER A 19 26.21 23.69 -5.43
N CYS A 20 27.42 23.67 -5.99
CA CYS A 20 27.66 23.92 -7.42
C CYS A 20 28.83 23.09 -7.99
N PRO A 21 28.91 22.93 -9.32
CA PRO A 21 29.99 22.20 -9.99
C PRO A 21 31.40 22.77 -9.72
N GLU A 22 31.54 24.07 -9.48
CA GLU A 22 32.82 24.70 -9.18
C GLU A 22 33.38 24.21 -7.83
N GLU A 23 32.52 24.10 -6.82
CA GLU A 23 32.90 23.51 -5.51
C GLU A 23 33.27 22.04 -5.66
N VAL A 24 32.57 21.29 -6.52
CA VAL A 24 32.90 19.89 -6.83
C VAL A 24 34.32 19.83 -7.42
N ALA A 25 34.60 20.60 -8.46
CA ALA A 25 35.90 20.57 -9.13
C ALA A 25 37.06 20.94 -8.18
N GLN A 26 36.83 21.86 -7.24
CA GLN A 26 37.82 22.21 -6.21
C GLN A 26 38.10 21.07 -5.22
N LYS A 27 37.07 20.28 -4.88
CA LYS A 27 37.17 19.25 -3.84
C LYS A 27 37.48 17.84 -4.35
N SER A 28 37.03 17.48 -5.56
CA SER A 28 37.30 16.18 -6.19
C SER A 28 38.44 16.24 -7.21
N GLY A 29 38.82 17.44 -7.66
CA GLY A 29 39.75 17.61 -8.79
C GLY A 29 39.15 17.25 -10.15
N ARG A 30 37.83 17.02 -10.23
CA ARG A 30 37.13 16.59 -11.44
C ARG A 30 35.91 17.47 -11.74
N ALA A 31 35.83 17.99 -12.96
CA ALA A 31 34.63 18.66 -13.45
C ALA A 31 33.58 17.61 -13.86
N THR A 32 32.32 17.81 -13.46
CA THR A 32 31.19 16.96 -13.85
C THR A 32 29.96 17.82 -14.12
N THR A 33 29.08 17.35 -14.99
CA THR A 33 27.74 17.93 -15.15
C THR A 33 26.78 17.33 -14.13
N LYS A 34 25.62 17.98 -13.95
CA LYS A 34 24.52 17.47 -13.14
C LYS A 34 24.03 16.12 -13.66
N GLU A 35 23.86 15.99 -14.97
CA GLU A 35 23.33 14.80 -15.63
C GLU A 35 24.26 13.60 -15.46
N GLU A 36 25.57 13.82 -15.53
CA GLU A 36 26.55 12.75 -15.30
C GLU A 36 26.63 12.38 -13.81
N ALA A 37 26.66 13.37 -12.91
CA ALA A 37 26.68 13.12 -11.49
C ALA A 37 25.39 12.44 -10.97
N ALA A 38 24.24 12.67 -11.60
CA ALA A 38 22.98 11.99 -11.23
C ALA A 38 23.06 10.47 -11.41
N LYS A 39 23.89 9.99 -12.37
CA LYS A 39 24.18 8.56 -12.57
C LYS A 39 24.97 7.95 -11.42
N GLY A 40 25.61 8.78 -10.60
CA GLY A 40 26.40 8.37 -9.44
C GLY A 40 25.58 7.97 -8.21
N THR A 41 24.26 8.13 -8.22
CA THR A 41 23.39 7.68 -7.12
C THR A 41 23.27 6.15 -7.10
N MET A 42 23.12 5.55 -5.91
CA MET A 42 22.89 4.10 -5.80
C MET A 42 21.57 3.71 -6.47
N ALA A 43 20.55 4.57 -6.32
CA ALA A 43 19.25 4.39 -6.94
C ALA A 43 19.35 4.26 -8.47
N TYR A 44 20.12 5.13 -9.13
CA TYR A 44 20.32 5.05 -10.58
C TYR A 44 20.92 3.70 -11.00
N GLY A 45 21.99 3.28 -10.32
CA GLY A 45 22.67 2.02 -10.63
C GLY A 45 21.75 0.80 -10.51
N ILE A 46 20.94 0.74 -9.45
CA ILE A 46 19.97 -0.36 -9.26
C ILE A 46 18.87 -0.30 -10.32
N LEU A 47 18.27 0.86 -10.57
CA LEU A 47 17.19 1.00 -11.55
C LEU A 47 17.63 0.61 -12.95
N GLN A 48 18.81 1.04 -13.39
CA GLN A 48 19.33 0.70 -14.72
C GLN A 48 19.67 -0.80 -14.82
N ALA A 49 20.15 -1.44 -13.75
CA ALA A 49 20.41 -2.88 -13.76
C ALA A 49 19.14 -3.74 -13.95
N HIS A 50 17.96 -3.17 -13.69
CA HIS A 50 16.66 -3.85 -13.80
C HIS A 50 15.80 -3.33 -14.97
N ASN A 51 16.29 -2.33 -15.71
CA ASN A 51 15.59 -1.72 -16.82
C ASN A 51 15.65 -2.60 -18.08
N GLN A 52 14.50 -2.84 -18.71
CA GLN A 52 14.36 -3.56 -19.98
C GLN A 52 14.14 -2.60 -21.17
N SER A 53 14.18 -1.30 -20.92
CA SER A 53 14.07 -0.24 -21.93
C SER A 53 15.45 0.24 -22.37
N ASP A 54 15.58 0.69 -23.61
CA ASP A 54 16.76 1.41 -24.10
C ASP A 54 16.79 2.87 -23.63
N ASP A 55 15.67 3.37 -23.11
CA ASP A 55 15.55 4.72 -22.54
C ASP A 55 15.81 4.65 -21.01
N PRO A 56 16.87 5.32 -20.49
CA PRO A 56 17.19 5.33 -19.08
C PRO A 56 16.23 6.17 -18.22
N ASP A 57 15.38 7.00 -18.83
CA ASP A 57 14.39 7.84 -18.15
C ASP A 57 12.96 7.26 -18.24
N ALA A 58 12.68 6.42 -19.24
CA ALA A 58 11.43 5.65 -19.36
C ALA A 58 11.65 4.16 -19.01
N LEU A 59 11.65 3.87 -17.70
CA LEU A 59 12.02 2.56 -17.15
C LEU A 59 10.94 1.50 -17.43
N ARG A 60 11.39 0.29 -17.76
CA ARG A 60 10.59 -0.94 -17.84
C ARG A 60 11.19 -1.99 -16.92
N LEU A 61 10.78 -2.00 -15.66
CA LEU A 61 11.48 -2.71 -14.60
C LEU A 61 11.03 -4.18 -14.48
N LYS A 62 12.01 -5.03 -14.14
CA LYS A 62 11.83 -6.41 -13.66
C LYS A 62 12.34 -6.52 -12.23
N PHE A 63 11.73 -7.42 -11.47
CA PHE A 63 12.06 -7.64 -10.06
C PHE A 63 12.65 -9.03 -9.85
N ASP A 64 13.55 -9.16 -8.87
CA ASP A 64 14.20 -10.43 -8.55
C ASP A 64 13.29 -11.37 -7.76
N SER A 65 12.38 -10.82 -6.97
CA SER A 65 11.36 -11.58 -6.24
C SER A 65 10.15 -10.72 -5.94
N MET A 66 9.08 -11.36 -5.51
CA MET A 66 7.85 -10.71 -5.13
C MET A 66 7.25 -11.27 -3.84
N THR A 67 6.40 -10.49 -3.18
CA THR A 67 5.77 -10.90 -1.93
C THR A 67 4.35 -10.35 -1.77
N SER A 68 3.45 -11.15 -1.21
CA SER A 68 2.08 -10.73 -0.93
C SER A 68 1.56 -11.36 0.34
N HIS A 69 0.69 -10.61 1.01
CA HIS A 69 0.00 -11.09 2.18
C HIS A 69 -1.41 -11.63 1.84
N ASP A 70 -1.95 -12.45 2.73
CA ASP A 70 -3.29 -13.05 2.76
C ASP A 70 -4.46 -12.20 2.24
N ILE A 71 -4.51 -10.90 2.53
CA ILE A 71 -5.60 -10.04 2.03
C ILE A 71 -5.52 -9.80 0.50
N THR A 72 -4.37 -10.04 -0.14
CA THR A 72 -4.11 -9.60 -1.52
C THR A 72 -3.71 -10.72 -2.47
N TYR A 73 -3.01 -11.77 -2.02
CA TYR A 73 -2.48 -12.76 -2.96
C TYR A 73 -3.56 -13.52 -3.74
N VAL A 74 -4.77 -13.70 -3.18
CA VAL A 74 -5.82 -14.50 -3.83
C VAL A 74 -6.26 -13.81 -5.11
N GLY A 75 -6.62 -12.53 -5.00
CA GLY A 75 -7.01 -11.71 -6.15
C GLY A 75 -5.89 -11.60 -7.19
N ILE A 76 -4.64 -11.42 -6.76
CA ILE A 76 -3.47 -11.36 -7.66
C ILE A 76 -3.32 -12.66 -8.47
N ILE A 77 -3.38 -13.81 -7.79
CA ILE A 77 -3.25 -15.13 -8.42
C ILE A 77 -4.47 -15.41 -9.31
N GLN A 78 -5.68 -15.03 -8.92
CA GLN A 78 -6.88 -15.16 -9.75
C GLN A 78 -6.74 -14.35 -11.05
N THR A 79 -6.28 -13.09 -10.96
CA THR A 79 -6.05 -12.23 -12.13
C THR A 79 -4.96 -12.82 -13.04
N ALA A 80 -3.83 -13.25 -12.47
CA ALA A 80 -2.77 -13.87 -13.24
C ALA A 80 -3.21 -15.20 -13.90
N ARG A 81 -3.94 -16.05 -13.17
CA ARG A 81 -4.48 -17.31 -13.70
C ARG A 81 -5.48 -17.09 -14.82
N ALA A 82 -6.42 -16.14 -14.64
CA ALA A 82 -7.34 -15.76 -15.69
C ALA A 82 -6.59 -15.21 -16.92
N SER A 83 -5.43 -14.58 -16.71
CA SER A 83 -4.56 -14.08 -17.79
C SER A 83 -3.61 -15.15 -18.36
N GLY A 84 -3.73 -16.41 -17.92
CA GLY A 84 -3.01 -17.58 -18.43
C GLY A 84 -1.71 -17.94 -17.70
N LEU A 85 -1.57 -17.60 -16.42
CA LEU A 85 -0.46 -18.06 -15.57
C LEU A 85 -0.36 -19.61 -15.55
N LYS A 86 0.85 -20.13 -15.81
CA LYS A 86 1.17 -21.57 -15.75
C LYS A 86 2.07 -21.96 -14.59
N GLN A 87 2.97 -21.06 -14.19
CA GLN A 87 3.90 -21.20 -13.07
C GLN A 87 4.35 -19.80 -12.64
N PHE A 88 4.80 -19.63 -11.40
CA PHE A 88 5.39 -18.37 -10.98
C PHE A 88 6.76 -18.19 -11.68
N PRO A 89 6.98 -17.07 -12.40
CA PRO A 89 8.22 -16.86 -13.15
C PRO A 89 9.37 -16.31 -12.29
N ILE A 90 9.06 -15.85 -11.08
CA ILE A 90 10.00 -15.31 -10.09
C ILE A 90 9.63 -15.83 -8.69
N PRO A 91 10.56 -15.88 -7.72
CA PRO A 91 10.26 -16.28 -6.36
C PRO A 91 9.11 -15.42 -5.80
N TYR A 92 8.03 -16.08 -5.39
CA TYR A 92 6.84 -15.40 -4.86
C TYR A 92 6.51 -15.90 -3.45
N VAL A 93 6.66 -15.01 -2.48
CA VAL A 93 6.34 -15.26 -1.06
C VAL A 93 4.88 -14.90 -0.77
N LEU A 94 4.12 -15.89 -0.29
CA LEU A 94 2.73 -15.80 0.14
C LEU A 94 2.69 -15.88 1.67
N THR A 95 2.46 -14.76 2.36
CA THR A 95 2.52 -14.67 3.83
C THR A 95 1.16 -14.47 4.48
N ASN A 96 0.87 -15.26 5.53
CA ASN A 96 -0.40 -15.18 6.25
C ASN A 96 -0.27 -14.36 7.55
N CYS A 97 0.01 -13.06 7.43
CA CYS A 97 0.31 -12.19 8.58
C CYS A 97 -0.75 -11.15 8.91
N HIS A 98 -1.85 -11.04 8.18
CA HIS A 98 -2.93 -10.13 8.52
C HIS A 98 -4.13 -10.89 9.08
N ASN A 99 -4.58 -11.95 8.44
CA ASN A 99 -5.77 -12.70 8.84
C ASN A 99 -5.48 -13.86 9.81
N SER A 100 -4.50 -13.70 10.71
CA SER A 100 -3.99 -14.81 11.53
C SER A 100 -4.88 -15.20 12.72
N LEU A 101 -5.74 -14.30 13.22
CA LEU A 101 -6.60 -14.56 14.39
C LEU A 101 -7.92 -15.27 14.06
N CYS A 102 -8.33 -15.33 12.78
CA CYS A 102 -9.53 -16.02 12.29
C CYS A 102 -10.85 -15.77 13.06
N ALA A 103 -10.97 -14.66 13.79
CA ALA A 103 -12.11 -14.41 14.68
C ALA A 103 -13.34 -13.82 13.98
N VAL A 104 -13.17 -13.18 12.82
CA VAL A 104 -14.22 -12.48 12.07
C VAL A 104 -14.33 -13.07 10.67
N GLY A 105 -15.56 -13.38 10.22
CA GLY A 105 -15.83 -13.92 8.87
C GLY A 105 -15.86 -15.45 8.76
N GLY A 106 -15.75 -16.20 9.86
CA GLY A 106 -15.81 -17.67 9.84
C GLY A 106 -14.59 -18.30 9.17
N THR A 107 -14.78 -19.28 8.28
CA THR A 107 -13.67 -20.00 7.62
C THR A 107 -12.96 -19.20 6.53
N ILE A 108 -13.51 -18.06 6.12
CA ILE A 108 -13.06 -17.29 4.93
C ILE A 108 -11.54 -17.08 4.91
N ASN A 109 -10.98 -16.63 6.03
CA ASN A 109 -9.55 -16.34 6.14
C ASN A 109 -8.68 -17.61 6.04
N GLU A 110 -9.10 -18.69 6.68
CA GLU A 110 -8.37 -19.97 6.61
C GLU A 110 -8.51 -20.61 5.22
N ASP A 111 -9.64 -20.41 4.54
CA ASP A 111 -9.83 -20.83 3.16
C ASP A 111 -8.83 -20.12 2.23
N ASP A 112 -8.61 -18.80 2.41
CA ASP A 112 -7.58 -18.05 1.67
C ASP A 112 -6.17 -18.61 1.96
N HIS A 113 -5.88 -19.05 3.19
CA HIS A 113 -4.61 -19.69 3.54
C HIS A 113 -4.44 -21.04 2.83
N LYS A 114 -5.50 -21.88 2.78
CA LYS A 114 -5.45 -23.16 2.04
C LYS A 114 -5.31 -22.94 0.54
N PHE A 115 -5.93 -21.90 -0.01
CA PHE A 115 -5.74 -21.51 -1.39
C PHE A 115 -4.27 -21.17 -1.65
N ALA A 116 -3.65 -20.30 -0.86
CA ALA A 116 -2.23 -19.94 -1.04
C ALA A 116 -1.29 -21.14 -0.95
N LEU A 117 -1.50 -22.05 0.01
CA LEU A 117 -0.69 -23.27 0.09
C LEU A 117 -0.84 -24.11 -1.18
N SER A 118 -2.07 -24.36 -1.65
CA SER A 118 -2.29 -25.10 -2.90
C SER A 118 -1.72 -24.40 -4.14
N ALA A 119 -1.76 -23.06 -4.17
CA ALA A 119 -1.16 -22.25 -5.24
C ALA A 119 0.37 -22.30 -5.19
N ALA A 120 0.97 -22.32 -4.00
CA ALA A 120 2.40 -22.49 -3.82
C ALA A 120 2.87 -23.84 -4.36
N HIS A 121 2.14 -24.93 -4.09
CA HIS A 121 2.39 -26.22 -4.71
C HIS A 121 2.22 -26.15 -6.23
N LYS A 122 1.05 -25.70 -6.72
CA LYS A 122 0.72 -25.71 -8.14
C LYS A 122 1.68 -24.89 -9.02
N TYR A 123 2.02 -23.68 -8.58
CA TYR A 123 2.75 -22.71 -9.37
C TYR A 123 4.22 -22.53 -8.93
N GLY A 124 4.65 -23.15 -7.84
CA GLY A 124 6.03 -23.05 -7.34
C GLY A 124 6.29 -21.78 -6.50
N GLY A 125 5.50 -21.58 -5.44
CA GLY A 125 5.60 -20.44 -4.52
C GLY A 125 6.20 -20.79 -3.16
N ILE A 126 6.44 -19.75 -2.35
CA ILE A 126 6.91 -19.85 -0.97
C ILE A 126 5.74 -19.51 -0.04
N TYR A 127 5.20 -20.49 0.69
CA TYR A 127 4.07 -20.30 1.59
C TYR A 127 4.55 -20.17 3.04
N VAL A 128 4.30 -19.00 3.64
CA VAL A 128 4.62 -18.68 5.03
C VAL A 128 3.33 -18.75 5.86
N PRO A 129 3.17 -19.78 6.72
CA PRO A 129 1.96 -19.96 7.53
C PRO A 129 1.70 -18.82 8.52
N THR A 130 0.50 -18.82 9.10
CA THR A 130 0.10 -17.87 10.14
C THR A 130 1.06 -17.89 11.33
N ASN A 131 1.23 -16.72 11.95
CA ASN A 131 2.02 -16.51 13.16
C ASN A 131 3.52 -16.87 13.05
N MET A 132 4.04 -17.07 11.84
CA MET A 132 5.47 -17.34 11.63
C MET A 132 6.31 -16.07 11.58
N ALA A 133 5.81 -15.05 10.89
CA ALA A 133 6.40 -13.74 10.78
C ALA A 133 5.42 -12.77 10.13
N ASN A 134 5.60 -11.47 10.38
CA ASN A 134 5.08 -10.48 9.44
C ASN A 134 5.85 -10.56 8.11
N ILE A 135 5.17 -10.17 7.02
CA ILE A 135 5.70 -10.23 5.66
C ILE A 135 7.08 -9.58 5.51
N HIS A 136 7.33 -8.44 6.15
CA HIS A 136 8.58 -7.69 5.99
C HIS A 136 9.73 -8.30 6.79
N SER A 137 9.50 -8.76 8.02
CA SER A 137 10.50 -9.50 8.79
C SER A 137 10.94 -10.76 8.05
N TYR A 138 9.99 -11.52 7.49
CA TYR A 138 10.33 -12.69 6.67
C TYR A 138 11.19 -12.30 5.46
N ASN A 139 10.81 -11.27 4.71
CA ASN A 139 11.54 -10.84 3.52
C ASN A 139 12.94 -10.30 3.85
N ARG A 140 13.14 -9.57 4.94
CA ARG A 140 14.48 -9.14 5.38
C ARG A 140 15.38 -10.33 5.68
N GLU A 141 14.86 -11.27 6.46
CA GLU A 141 15.60 -12.44 6.92
C GLU A 141 15.92 -13.42 5.76
N THR A 142 15.07 -13.51 4.73
CA THR A 142 15.15 -14.58 3.72
C THR A 142 15.25 -14.15 2.25
N MET A 143 14.79 -12.96 1.87
CA MET A 143 14.65 -12.55 0.45
C MET A 143 15.52 -11.34 0.06
N ALA A 144 15.68 -10.35 0.93
CA ALA A 144 16.43 -9.13 0.66
C ALA A 144 17.90 -9.43 0.29
N ALA A 145 18.43 -8.82 -0.75
CA ALA A 145 19.84 -8.94 -1.16
C ALA A 145 20.36 -7.62 -1.77
N GLY A 146 21.65 -7.36 -1.60
CA GLY A 146 22.29 -6.12 -2.02
C GLY A 146 22.23 -5.90 -3.54
N GLY A 147 21.67 -4.77 -3.95
CA GLY A 147 21.48 -4.36 -5.34
C GLY A 147 20.31 -5.03 -6.06
N LYS A 148 19.49 -5.84 -5.37
CA LYS A 148 18.27 -6.46 -5.94
C LYS A 148 17.03 -5.58 -5.77
N MET A 149 15.97 -5.93 -6.50
CA MET A 149 14.65 -5.33 -6.38
C MET A 149 13.58 -6.33 -5.91
N ILE A 150 12.71 -5.90 -4.99
CA ILE A 150 11.54 -6.68 -4.53
C ILE A 150 10.25 -5.90 -4.72
N LEU A 151 9.25 -6.53 -5.33
CA LEU A 151 7.89 -5.99 -5.47
C LEU A 151 6.95 -6.64 -4.47
N GLY A 152 6.25 -5.83 -3.67
CA GLY A 152 5.28 -6.33 -2.69
C GLY A 152 3.88 -5.75 -2.87
N SER A 153 2.84 -6.50 -2.52
CA SER A 153 1.46 -5.98 -2.46
C SER A 153 1.14 -5.22 -1.16
N ASP A 154 2.18 -4.82 -0.44
CA ASP A 154 2.11 -4.06 0.80
C ASP A 154 2.94 -2.77 0.68
N SER A 155 2.40 -1.64 1.14
CA SER A 155 3.05 -0.32 1.07
C SER A 155 4.36 -0.20 1.85
N HIS A 156 4.55 -1.02 2.89
CA HIS A 156 5.72 -1.04 3.76
C HIS A 156 6.82 -1.98 3.23
N THR A 157 6.71 -2.44 1.97
CA THR A 157 7.75 -3.17 1.27
C THR A 157 8.98 -2.26 1.10
N ARG A 158 9.87 -2.31 2.11
CA ARG A 158 11.03 -1.44 2.34
C ARG A 158 12.16 -2.26 2.96
N TYR A 159 13.24 -2.45 2.20
CA TYR A 159 14.40 -3.26 2.55
C TYR A 159 15.72 -2.54 2.20
N GLY A 160 15.67 -1.21 2.10
CA GLY A 160 16.76 -0.37 1.62
C GLY A 160 17.97 -0.43 2.53
N ALA A 161 17.77 -0.60 3.84
CA ALA A 161 18.84 -0.75 4.84
C ALA A 161 19.70 -2.00 4.63
N LEU A 162 19.16 -3.01 3.92
CA LEU A 162 19.87 -4.22 3.51
C LEU A 162 20.42 -4.13 2.08
N GLY A 163 20.29 -2.95 1.44
CA GLY A 163 20.74 -2.72 0.06
C GLY A 163 19.75 -3.20 -1.00
N THR A 164 18.51 -3.52 -0.65
CA THR A 164 17.47 -3.93 -1.61
C THR A 164 16.52 -2.79 -1.90
N MET A 165 16.34 -2.42 -3.17
CA MET A 165 15.33 -1.43 -3.55
C MET A 165 13.96 -2.11 -3.62
N ALA A 166 13.12 -1.84 -2.63
CA ALA A 166 11.84 -2.50 -2.47
C ALA A 166 10.68 -1.54 -2.75
N VAL A 167 9.64 -2.02 -3.43
CA VAL A 167 8.51 -1.21 -3.89
C VAL A 167 7.21 -1.89 -3.49
N GLY A 168 6.29 -1.11 -2.91
CA GLY A 168 4.95 -1.56 -2.54
C GLY A 168 3.92 -1.07 -3.55
N GLU A 169 3.12 -1.98 -4.14
CA GLU A 169 2.19 -1.66 -5.23
C GLU A 169 0.86 -2.41 -5.14
N GLY A 170 -0.09 -1.99 -5.99
CA GLY A 170 -1.38 -2.67 -6.14
C GLY A 170 -1.28 -4.02 -6.86
N GLY A 171 -2.28 -4.89 -6.64
CA GLY A 171 -2.27 -6.27 -7.15
C GLY A 171 -2.13 -6.40 -8.67
N GLY A 172 -2.62 -5.44 -9.45
CA GLY A 172 -2.45 -5.40 -10.90
C GLY A 172 -0.98 -5.36 -11.35
N GLU A 173 -0.12 -4.60 -10.68
CA GLU A 173 1.32 -4.54 -11.01
C GLU A 173 2.05 -5.84 -10.64
N LEU A 174 1.61 -6.53 -9.58
CA LEU A 174 2.14 -7.85 -9.22
C LEU A 174 1.69 -8.92 -10.22
N ALA A 175 0.43 -8.87 -10.67
CA ALA A 175 -0.06 -9.78 -11.70
C ALA A 175 0.72 -9.62 -13.01
N LYS A 176 1.12 -8.39 -13.39
CA LYS A 176 2.01 -8.15 -14.54
C LYS A 176 3.34 -8.90 -14.41
N GLN A 177 4.00 -8.86 -13.25
CA GLN A 177 5.25 -9.58 -13.05
C GLN A 177 5.07 -11.10 -13.16
N LEU A 178 3.97 -11.64 -12.62
CA LEU A 178 3.60 -13.05 -12.78
C LEU A 178 3.34 -13.46 -14.23
N LEU A 179 2.96 -12.51 -15.08
CA LEU A 179 2.73 -12.70 -16.52
C LEU A 179 3.95 -12.28 -17.36
N CYS A 180 5.12 -12.18 -16.74
CA CYS A 180 6.36 -11.79 -17.40
C CYS A 180 6.28 -10.42 -18.10
N ARG A 181 5.42 -9.50 -17.66
CA ARG A 181 5.38 -8.10 -18.11
C ARG A 181 6.24 -7.20 -17.22
N THR A 182 6.46 -5.97 -17.65
CA THR A 182 7.31 -4.98 -16.97
C THR A 182 6.47 -4.05 -16.08
N TYR A 183 7.14 -3.45 -15.10
CA TYR A 183 6.61 -2.31 -14.35
C TYR A 183 7.14 -1.04 -15.01
N ASP A 184 6.24 -0.29 -15.63
CA ASP A 184 6.62 0.85 -16.47
C ASP A 184 6.54 2.14 -15.64
N PHE A 185 7.65 2.87 -15.54
CA PHE A 185 7.81 3.98 -14.60
C PHE A 185 8.76 5.04 -15.13
N ALA A 186 8.41 6.32 -14.99
CA ALA A 186 9.36 7.40 -15.27
C ALA A 186 10.42 7.44 -14.17
N ARG A 187 11.70 7.62 -14.53
CA ARG A 187 12.78 7.63 -13.54
C ARG A 187 12.49 8.65 -12.41
N PRO A 188 12.51 8.21 -11.14
CA PRO A 188 12.20 9.11 -10.03
C PRO A 188 13.37 10.05 -9.75
N GLY A 189 13.06 11.21 -9.19
CA GLY A 189 14.09 12.03 -8.54
C GLY A 189 14.66 11.33 -7.31
N VAL A 190 15.85 11.70 -6.88
CA VAL A 190 16.56 11.10 -5.74
C VAL A 190 16.88 12.18 -4.70
N ILE A 191 16.49 11.95 -3.45
CA ILE A 191 16.74 12.84 -2.32
C ILE A 191 17.75 12.20 -1.39
N ALA A 192 18.87 12.90 -1.13
CA ALA A 192 19.83 12.48 -0.12
C ALA A 192 19.22 12.64 1.28
N ILE A 193 19.24 11.58 2.09
CA ILE A 193 18.99 11.64 3.52
C ILE A 193 20.36 11.56 4.20
N TYR A 194 20.95 12.73 4.44
CA TYR A 194 22.32 12.87 4.91
C TYR A 194 22.37 12.83 6.44
N LEU A 195 22.83 11.71 6.99
CA LEU A 195 22.90 11.46 8.42
C LEU A 195 24.29 11.79 8.99
N THR A 196 24.32 12.47 10.13
CA THR A 196 25.52 12.78 10.91
C THR A 196 25.28 12.52 12.39
N GLY A 197 26.35 12.47 13.19
CA GLY A 197 26.26 12.24 14.63
C GLY A 197 25.78 10.83 14.99
N THR A 198 25.32 10.65 16.24
CA THR A 198 24.83 9.38 16.78
C THR A 198 23.65 9.64 17.71
N PRO A 199 22.59 8.81 17.72
CA PRO A 199 21.47 9.00 18.63
C PRO A 199 21.90 9.03 20.09
N ARG A 200 21.30 9.93 20.89
CA ARG A 200 21.49 9.94 22.35
C ARG A 200 20.85 8.70 22.98
N VAL A 201 21.29 8.35 24.19
CA VAL A 201 20.68 7.27 24.98
C VAL A 201 19.19 7.55 25.17
N GLY A 202 18.35 6.53 24.97
CA GLY A 202 16.89 6.65 25.03
C GLY A 202 16.22 6.99 23.69
N ILE A 203 16.94 7.54 22.71
CA ILE A 203 16.41 7.79 21.36
C ILE A 203 16.40 6.49 20.55
N GLY A 204 15.24 6.16 19.98
CA GLY A 204 15.06 4.98 19.14
C GLY A 204 14.80 5.30 17.67
N PRO A 205 14.71 4.26 16.82
CA PRO A 205 14.55 4.46 15.38
C PRO A 205 13.25 5.17 15.01
N HIS A 206 12.19 4.99 15.79
CA HIS A 206 10.91 5.62 15.49
C HIS A 206 10.98 7.14 15.70
N ASP A 207 11.75 7.61 16.68
CA ASP A 207 11.93 9.05 16.91
C ASP A 207 12.55 9.74 15.70
N VAL A 208 13.58 9.11 15.12
CA VAL A 208 14.24 9.58 13.89
C VAL A 208 13.27 9.56 12.71
N ALA A 209 12.55 8.45 12.54
CA ALA A 209 11.61 8.27 11.44
C ALA A 209 10.45 9.27 11.47
N LEU A 210 9.84 9.47 12.64
CA LEU A 210 8.78 10.45 12.84
C LEU A 210 9.30 11.87 12.61
N SER A 211 10.49 12.21 13.11
CA SER A 211 11.10 13.52 12.87
C SER A 211 11.27 13.80 11.37
N ILE A 212 11.71 12.80 10.59
CA ILE A 212 11.80 12.92 9.13
C ILE A 212 10.40 13.10 8.52
N CYS A 213 9.44 12.25 8.89
CA CYS A 213 8.07 12.30 8.37
C CYS A 213 7.40 13.68 8.62
N GLY A 214 7.52 14.20 9.84
CA GLY A 214 7.02 15.53 10.22
C GLY A 214 7.64 16.66 9.38
N ALA A 215 8.93 16.55 9.04
CA ALA A 215 9.64 17.57 8.26
C ALA A 215 9.30 17.56 6.76
N VAL A 216 9.05 16.38 6.16
CA VAL A 216 8.97 16.24 4.68
C VAL A 216 7.57 15.97 4.14
N TYR A 217 6.61 15.57 4.98
CA TYR A 217 5.28 15.18 4.49
C TYR A 217 4.46 16.38 3.99
N LYS A 218 4.31 17.42 4.83
CA LYS A 218 3.39 18.55 4.55
C LYS A 218 3.77 19.35 3.30
N ASN A 219 5.07 19.45 3.01
CA ASN A 219 5.59 20.16 1.82
C ASN A 219 5.82 19.22 0.62
N GLY A 220 5.56 17.92 0.75
CA GLY A 220 5.72 16.94 -0.32
C GLY A 220 7.16 16.79 -0.81
N TYR A 221 8.17 17.11 0.00
CA TYR A 221 9.57 17.22 -0.43
C TYR A 221 10.11 15.95 -1.12
N VAL A 222 9.71 14.79 -0.61
CA VAL A 222 10.15 13.46 -1.08
C VAL A 222 9.07 12.69 -1.87
N LYS A 223 7.92 13.33 -2.18
CA LYS A 223 6.78 12.66 -2.83
C LYS A 223 7.17 12.03 -4.17
N ASN A 224 6.92 10.73 -4.32
CA ASN A 224 7.26 9.91 -5.50
C ASN A 224 8.76 9.91 -5.87
N LYS A 225 9.65 10.26 -4.95
CA LYS A 225 11.11 10.23 -5.13
C LYS A 225 11.72 9.06 -4.36
N VAL A 226 12.96 8.70 -4.68
CA VAL A 226 13.75 7.75 -3.89
C VAL A 226 14.41 8.51 -2.73
N MET A 227 14.32 7.97 -1.52
CA MET A 227 15.10 8.43 -0.37
C MET A 227 16.40 7.61 -0.28
N GLU A 228 17.54 8.24 -0.50
CA GLU A 228 18.85 7.59 -0.46
C GLU A 228 19.61 8.00 0.81
N PHE A 229 19.77 7.06 1.76
CA PHE A 229 20.39 7.30 3.06
C PHE A 229 21.92 7.19 2.98
N VAL A 230 22.59 8.29 3.31
CA VAL A 230 24.03 8.52 3.11
C VAL A 230 24.61 9.30 4.29
N GLY A 231 25.92 9.50 4.29
CA GLY A 231 26.64 10.27 5.31
C GLY A 231 27.18 9.44 6.47
N PRO A 232 28.10 10.01 7.27
CA PRO A 232 28.87 9.29 8.27
C PRO A 232 28.01 8.76 9.44
N GLY A 233 26.84 9.35 9.68
CA GLY A 233 25.93 8.91 10.74
C GLY A 233 25.35 7.51 10.51
N VAL A 234 25.30 7.02 9.26
CA VAL A 234 24.80 5.68 8.92
C VAL A 234 25.59 4.61 9.67
N ALA A 235 26.93 4.72 9.69
CA ALA A 235 27.82 3.76 10.35
C ALA A 235 27.62 3.67 11.87
N SER A 236 26.98 4.67 12.49
CA SER A 236 26.68 4.65 13.93
C SER A 236 25.41 3.88 14.30
N LEU A 237 24.61 3.46 13.30
CA LEU A 237 23.31 2.82 13.51
C LEU A 237 23.40 1.30 13.34
N PRO A 238 22.92 0.50 14.31
CA PRO A 238 22.71 -0.93 14.13
C PRO A 238 21.73 -1.22 12.99
N ILE A 239 21.83 -2.40 12.40
CA ILE A 239 21.03 -2.75 11.22
C ILE A 239 19.51 -2.76 11.48
N GLU A 240 19.06 -3.24 12.65
CA GLU A 240 17.63 -3.22 13.00
C GLU A 240 17.12 -1.79 13.25
N TYR A 241 17.97 -0.88 13.72
CA TYR A 241 17.67 0.54 13.84
C TYR A 241 17.42 1.15 12.44
N ARG A 242 18.28 0.83 11.47
CA ARG A 242 18.10 1.25 10.06
C ARG A 242 16.82 0.66 9.46
N ASN A 243 16.58 -0.63 9.67
CA ASN A 243 15.37 -1.34 9.19
C ASN A 243 14.08 -0.70 9.72
N ALA A 244 14.04 -0.31 10.99
CA ALA A 244 12.89 0.35 11.61
C ALA A 244 12.65 1.77 11.05
N ILE A 245 13.72 2.52 10.73
CA ILE A 245 13.59 3.80 10.01
C ILE A 245 13.10 3.57 8.58
N ASP A 246 13.70 2.60 7.86
CA ASP A 246 13.47 2.36 6.44
C ASP A 246 12.00 2.05 6.13
N VAL A 247 11.33 1.25 6.98
CA VAL A 247 9.90 0.95 6.82
C VAL A 247 9.03 2.20 6.89
N MET A 248 9.35 3.14 7.78
CA MET A 248 8.60 4.39 7.96
C MET A 248 8.79 5.39 6.82
N THR A 249 9.70 5.14 5.89
CA THR A 249 9.87 6.02 4.72
C THR A 249 8.60 6.07 3.87
N THR A 250 7.78 5.01 3.85
CA THR A 250 6.53 5.00 3.08
C THR A 250 5.54 6.07 3.57
N GLU A 251 5.51 6.38 4.86
CA GLU A 251 4.69 7.45 5.44
C GLU A 251 5.09 8.87 4.99
N THR A 252 6.28 9.02 4.38
CA THR A 252 6.73 10.30 3.81
C THR A 252 6.21 10.53 2.39
N THR A 253 5.52 9.55 1.79
CA THR A 253 5.10 9.49 0.37
C THR A 253 6.24 9.29 -0.64
N CYS A 254 7.42 8.85 -0.19
CA CYS A 254 8.48 8.42 -1.09
C CYS A 254 8.04 7.19 -1.91
N TRP A 255 8.63 7.01 -3.09
CA TRP A 255 8.38 5.83 -3.91
C TRP A 255 9.10 4.59 -3.34
N SER A 256 10.39 4.74 -3.03
CA SER A 256 11.23 3.70 -2.43
C SER A 256 12.36 4.34 -1.61
N SER A 257 13.18 3.51 -0.98
CA SER A 257 14.34 3.90 -0.19
C SER A 257 15.51 2.95 -0.44
N ILE A 258 16.73 3.47 -0.31
CA ILE A 258 17.97 2.70 -0.41
C ILE A 258 19.04 3.31 0.51
N TRP A 259 19.92 2.49 1.06
CA TRP A 259 20.93 2.92 2.02
C TRP A 259 22.33 2.52 1.53
N VAL A 260 23.33 3.27 1.99
CA VAL A 260 24.71 2.78 1.98
C VAL A 260 24.78 1.47 2.76
N THR A 261 25.46 0.48 2.19
CA THR A 261 25.72 -0.79 2.88
C THR A 261 27.17 -0.89 3.29
N ASP A 262 27.37 -1.38 4.51
CA ASP A 262 28.65 -1.38 5.23
C ASP A 262 28.84 -2.73 5.95
N GLU A 263 29.76 -2.76 6.90
CA GLU A 263 30.12 -3.95 7.67
C GLU A 263 28.96 -4.47 8.53
N GLU A 264 28.06 -3.60 9.00
CA GLU A 264 26.86 -4.02 9.75
C GLU A 264 25.86 -4.74 8.84
N THR A 265 25.67 -4.24 7.62
CA THR A 265 24.88 -4.97 6.60
C THR A 265 25.52 -6.31 6.27
N GLN A 266 26.85 -6.36 6.11
CA GLN A 266 27.58 -7.63 5.86
C GLN A 266 27.43 -8.62 7.02
N ARG A 267 27.51 -8.13 8.27
CA ARG A 267 27.31 -8.93 9.47
C ARG A 267 25.89 -9.50 9.51
N TYR A 268 24.87 -8.70 9.20
CA TYR A 268 23.48 -9.18 9.12
C TYR A 268 23.35 -10.36 8.17
N TYR A 269 23.86 -10.23 6.94
CA TYR A 269 23.83 -11.32 5.95
C TYR A 269 24.57 -12.56 6.41
N THR A 270 25.75 -12.40 6.99
CA THR A 270 26.56 -13.53 7.50
C THR A 270 25.83 -14.26 8.63
N LEU A 271 25.25 -13.52 9.57
CA LEU A 271 24.47 -14.04 10.70
C LEU A 271 23.24 -14.82 10.23
N HIS A 272 22.60 -14.38 9.15
CA HIS A 272 21.46 -15.08 8.55
C HIS A 272 21.87 -16.23 7.61
N GLY A 273 23.16 -16.58 7.54
CA GLY A 273 23.66 -17.67 6.70
C GLY A 273 23.66 -17.34 5.20
N ARG A 274 23.69 -16.06 4.84
CA ARG A 274 23.54 -15.55 3.47
C ARG A 274 24.65 -14.56 3.06
N PRO A 275 25.95 -14.81 3.33
CA PRO A 275 27.02 -13.86 3.01
C PRO A 275 27.11 -13.51 1.51
N GLN A 276 26.66 -14.39 0.62
CA GLN A 276 26.60 -14.17 -0.83
C GLN A 276 25.58 -13.10 -1.25
N ASP A 277 24.59 -12.80 -0.40
CA ASP A 277 23.56 -11.80 -0.69
C ASP A 277 24.01 -10.37 -0.29
N TYR A 278 25.17 -10.23 0.35
CA TYR A 278 25.76 -8.92 0.63
C TYR A 278 26.40 -8.32 -0.63
N LYS A 279 26.12 -7.04 -0.86
CA LYS A 279 26.83 -6.20 -1.83
C LYS A 279 27.10 -4.86 -1.18
N LYS A 280 28.35 -4.39 -1.27
CA LYS A 280 28.72 -3.02 -0.87
C LYS A 280 28.11 -2.03 -1.86
N LEU A 281 27.31 -1.10 -1.35
CA LEU A 281 26.62 -0.05 -2.09
C LEU A 281 27.04 1.28 -1.50
N ASN A 282 27.57 2.16 -2.35
CA ASN A 282 27.91 3.53 -2.03
C ASN A 282 27.59 4.40 -3.23
N PRO A 283 27.24 5.69 -3.03
CA PRO A 283 27.28 6.66 -4.11
C PRO A 283 28.66 6.67 -4.77
N ALA A 284 28.71 7.04 -6.06
CA ALA A 284 29.97 7.29 -6.74
C ALA A 284 30.75 8.43 -6.08
N GLU A 285 32.01 8.61 -6.48
CA GLU A 285 32.88 9.69 -6.00
C GLU A 285 32.20 11.07 -6.04
N VAL A 286 31.40 11.32 -7.09
CA VAL A 286 30.50 12.47 -7.17
C VAL A 286 29.11 11.98 -7.56
N ALA A 287 28.13 12.25 -6.71
CA ALA A 287 26.72 11.96 -6.97
C ALA A 287 25.88 13.25 -6.84
N TYR A 288 24.95 13.46 -7.77
CA TYR A 288 23.99 14.57 -7.69
C TYR A 288 22.64 14.07 -7.17
N TYR A 289 22.06 14.81 -6.24
CA TYR A 289 20.73 14.58 -5.69
C TYR A 289 19.82 15.78 -5.96
N ASP A 290 18.53 15.51 -6.22
CA ASP A 290 17.52 16.54 -6.49
C ASP A 290 17.14 17.35 -5.24
N GLY A 291 17.62 16.94 -4.08
CA GLY A 291 17.48 17.64 -2.80
C GLY A 291 18.20 16.88 -1.68
N CYS A 292 18.23 17.47 -0.49
CA CYS A 292 18.86 16.88 0.68
C CYS A 292 18.07 17.17 1.96
N VAL A 293 17.87 16.13 2.77
CA VAL A 293 17.41 16.20 4.16
C VAL A 293 18.63 15.90 5.03
N SER A 294 19.23 16.92 5.63
CA SER A 294 20.38 16.76 6.53
C SER A 294 19.90 16.62 7.97
N ILE A 295 20.38 15.59 8.66
CA ILE A 295 19.95 15.23 10.01
C ILE A 295 21.17 14.98 10.88
N ASP A 296 21.24 15.69 12.00
CA ASP A 296 22.15 15.37 13.09
C ASP A 296 21.43 14.49 14.11
N LEU A 297 21.79 13.21 14.15
CA LEU A 297 21.17 12.19 15.01
C LEU A 297 21.32 12.53 16.50
N SER A 298 22.35 13.28 16.89
CA SER A 298 22.59 13.64 18.30
C SER A 298 21.59 14.63 18.88
N THR A 299 20.82 15.27 18.01
CA THR A 299 19.85 16.31 18.37
C THR A 299 18.41 15.85 18.22
N VAL A 300 18.19 14.61 17.80
CA VAL A 300 16.85 14.02 17.75
C VAL A 300 16.34 13.86 19.18
N GLU A 301 15.08 14.22 19.39
CA GLU A 301 14.37 14.12 20.65
C GLU A 301 13.32 13.00 20.61
N SER A 302 12.93 12.50 21.78
CA SER A 302 11.83 11.53 21.85
C SER A 302 10.57 12.15 21.26
N THR A 303 10.02 11.51 20.23
CA THR A 303 9.00 12.09 19.35
C THR A 303 7.74 11.24 19.38
N ILE A 304 6.59 11.91 19.38
CA ILE A 304 5.26 11.30 19.32
C ILE A 304 4.49 11.88 18.14
N ALA A 305 3.90 11.01 17.31
CA ALA A 305 2.96 11.43 16.27
C ALA A 305 1.54 11.28 16.79
N MET A 306 0.88 12.41 17.04
CA MET A 306 -0.49 12.47 17.52
C MET A 306 -1.50 12.06 16.44
N PRO A 307 -2.74 11.66 16.78
CA PRO A 307 -3.78 11.40 15.80
C PRO A 307 -3.95 12.56 14.80
N MET A 308 -4.37 12.37 13.55
CA MET A 308 -4.66 11.11 12.84
C MET A 308 -3.72 10.91 11.65
N HIS A 309 -2.45 11.29 11.79
CA HIS A 309 -1.46 11.11 10.73
C HIS A 309 -0.04 11.00 11.31
N PRO A 310 0.84 10.13 10.78
CA PRO A 310 2.23 9.98 11.26
C PRO A 310 3.10 11.25 11.19
N SER A 311 2.65 12.26 10.44
CA SER A 311 3.35 13.56 10.31
C SER A 311 2.87 14.62 11.30
N ASN A 312 1.87 14.31 12.14
CA ASN A 312 1.43 15.19 13.21
C ASN A 312 2.32 15.03 14.45
N THR A 313 3.59 15.40 14.30
CA THR A 313 4.66 15.10 15.26
C THR A 313 4.89 16.24 16.25
N TYR A 314 5.11 15.87 17.51
CA TYR A 314 5.59 16.73 18.59
C TYR A 314 6.74 16.02 19.30
N THR A 315 7.65 16.76 19.94
CA THR A 315 8.51 16.12 20.94
C THR A 315 7.67 15.76 22.17
N ILE A 316 8.02 14.69 22.89
CA ILE A 316 7.27 14.29 24.09
C ILE A 316 7.32 15.41 25.14
N HIS A 317 8.47 16.07 25.31
CA HIS A 317 8.60 17.19 26.25
C HIS A 317 7.77 18.42 25.84
N GLU A 318 7.69 18.74 24.55
CA GLU A 318 6.81 19.79 24.05
C GLU A 318 5.33 19.48 24.33
N LEU A 319 4.92 18.23 24.08
CA LEU A 319 3.56 17.77 24.39
C LEU A 319 3.28 17.87 25.89
N GLN A 320 4.19 17.44 26.76
CA GLN A 320 4.01 17.53 28.20
C GLN A 320 3.94 18.98 28.69
N ALA A 321 4.80 19.86 28.16
CA ALA A 321 4.84 21.27 28.56
C ALA A 321 3.58 22.05 28.15
N ASN A 322 2.93 21.66 27.04
CA ASN A 322 1.76 22.35 26.48
C ASN A 322 0.56 21.41 26.33
N ALA A 323 0.42 20.44 27.24
CA ALA A 323 -0.49 19.31 27.07
C ALA A 323 -1.95 19.70 26.83
N LYS A 324 -2.48 20.65 27.61
CA LYS A 324 -3.86 21.11 27.46
C LYS A 324 -4.12 21.67 26.06
N ASP A 325 -3.22 22.51 25.57
CA ASP A 325 -3.39 23.21 24.29
C ASP A 325 -3.22 22.25 23.11
N ILE A 326 -2.19 21.39 23.16
CA ILE A 326 -1.91 20.44 22.08
C ILE A 326 -3.00 19.36 22.00
N LEU A 327 -3.42 18.77 23.13
CA LEU A 327 -4.49 17.76 23.12
C LEU A 327 -5.81 18.34 22.60
N HIS A 328 -6.15 19.56 23.03
CA HIS A 328 -7.35 20.25 22.57
C HIS A 328 -7.30 20.55 21.08
N LEU A 329 -6.18 21.08 20.58
CA LEU A 329 -5.98 21.35 19.16
C LEU A 329 -6.10 20.07 18.31
N VAL A 330 -5.41 19.01 18.71
CA VAL A 330 -5.44 17.72 18.00
C VAL A 330 -6.85 17.14 18.00
N GLN A 331 -7.55 17.21 19.12
CA GLN A 331 -8.94 16.77 19.25
C GLN A 331 -9.87 17.52 18.30
N GLU A 332 -9.79 18.85 18.25
CA GLU A 332 -10.64 19.66 17.39
C GLU A 332 -10.38 19.36 15.91
N GLU A 333 -9.12 19.25 15.49
CA GLU A 333 -8.77 18.88 14.11
C GLU A 333 -9.19 17.46 13.74
N ALA A 334 -9.11 16.51 14.68
CA ALA A 334 -9.61 15.15 14.49
C ALA A 334 -11.14 15.13 14.38
N ASN A 335 -11.85 15.83 15.27
CA ASN A 335 -13.32 15.86 15.31
C ASN A 335 -13.95 16.54 14.08
N LYS A 336 -13.22 17.39 13.36
CA LYS A 336 -13.64 17.90 12.03
C LYS A 336 -13.73 16.79 10.97
N GLN A 337 -12.97 15.71 11.13
CA GLN A 337 -12.87 14.60 10.17
C GLN A 337 -13.77 13.41 10.56
N ILE A 338 -14.14 13.29 11.84
CA ILE A 338 -14.96 12.18 12.36
C ILE A 338 -16.45 12.48 12.19
N LYS A 339 -17.23 11.48 11.73
CA LYS A 339 -18.69 11.55 11.66
C LYS A 339 -19.31 10.41 12.47
N GLY A 340 -20.27 10.73 13.34
CA GLY A 340 -21.02 9.75 14.14
C GLY A 340 -20.45 9.48 15.55
N ALA A 341 -19.22 9.89 15.83
CA ALA A 341 -18.59 9.82 17.14
C ALA A 341 -17.73 11.06 17.41
N LYS A 342 -17.13 11.16 18.60
CA LYS A 342 -16.18 12.21 18.95
C LYS A 342 -14.99 11.62 19.71
N MET A 343 -13.81 12.14 19.41
CA MET A 343 -12.60 11.93 20.20
C MET A 343 -12.57 12.89 21.38
N ASN A 344 -12.09 12.41 22.55
CA ASN A 344 -11.93 13.20 23.77
C ASN A 344 -10.49 13.06 24.32
N LEU A 345 -9.54 13.75 23.72
CA LEU A 345 -8.15 13.80 24.20
C LEU A 345 -8.00 14.72 25.41
N ASP A 346 -8.87 15.70 25.58
CA ASP A 346 -8.83 16.60 26.75
C ASP A 346 -8.91 15.81 28.06
N SER A 347 -9.71 14.73 28.08
CA SER A 347 -9.82 13.82 29.23
C SER A 347 -8.52 13.12 29.61
N LYS A 348 -7.54 13.07 28.72
CA LYS A 348 -6.25 12.38 28.92
C LYS A 348 -5.21 13.26 29.61
N TYR A 349 -5.52 14.53 29.85
CA TYR A 349 -4.72 15.38 30.72
C TYR A 349 -5.37 15.54 32.10
N HIS A 350 -4.81 14.86 33.08
CA HIS A 350 -5.22 14.96 34.48
C HIS A 350 -4.02 14.74 35.41
N ASP A 351 -4.15 15.20 36.66
CA ASP A 351 -3.09 15.11 37.67
C ASP A 351 -1.74 15.71 37.23
N GLY A 352 -1.81 16.75 36.38
CA GLY A 352 -0.64 17.46 35.86
C GLY A 352 0.18 16.69 34.82
N ALA A 353 -0.38 15.64 34.21
CA ALA A 353 0.31 14.83 33.21
C ALA A 353 -0.64 14.33 32.11
N VAL A 354 -0.05 13.87 31.01
CA VAL A 354 -0.77 13.12 29.96
C VAL A 354 -0.75 11.64 30.31
N TRP A 355 -1.92 11.02 30.28
CA TRP A 355 -2.12 9.59 30.55
C TRP A 355 -2.59 8.85 29.32
N VAL A 356 -2.13 7.62 29.17
CA VAL A 356 -2.49 6.70 28.10
C VAL A 356 -3.08 5.42 28.68
N ASP A 357 -3.90 4.73 27.91
CA ASP A 357 -4.63 3.53 28.35
C ASP A 357 -4.05 2.24 27.75
N GLN A 358 -3.29 2.36 26.65
CA GLN A 358 -2.74 1.19 25.96
C GLN A 358 -1.37 1.50 25.37
N GLY A 359 -0.44 0.56 25.47
CA GLY A 359 0.86 0.55 24.81
C GLY A 359 1.02 -0.68 23.90
N GLU A 360 1.61 -0.48 22.72
CA GLU A 360 1.90 -1.58 21.80
C GLU A 360 3.27 -1.44 21.14
N ILE A 361 4.03 -2.53 21.12
CA ILE A 361 5.28 -2.65 20.36
C ILE A 361 5.06 -3.74 19.33
N ALA A 362 4.86 -3.37 18.06
CA ALA A 362 4.33 -4.30 17.08
C ALA A 362 4.77 -4.06 15.63
N GLY A 363 4.47 -5.05 14.78
CA GLY A 363 4.65 -4.97 13.35
C GLY A 363 6.11 -4.94 12.89
N CYS A 364 6.28 -4.60 11.62
CA CYS A 364 7.56 -4.59 10.91
C CYS A 364 8.54 -3.47 11.32
N ALA A 365 8.06 -2.48 12.08
CA ALA A 365 8.83 -1.36 12.62
C ALA A 365 9.18 -1.57 14.11
N GLY A 366 8.17 -1.78 14.98
CA GLY A 366 8.39 -1.89 16.42
C GLY A 366 8.79 -3.29 16.89
N GLY A 367 8.28 -4.34 16.23
CA GLY A 367 8.48 -5.75 16.64
C GLY A 367 9.87 -6.33 16.38
N THR A 368 10.86 -5.50 16.03
CA THR A 368 12.25 -5.93 15.81
C THR A 368 12.91 -6.37 17.12
N PHE A 369 13.86 -7.31 17.03
CA PHE A 369 14.58 -7.84 18.20
C PHE A 369 15.19 -6.75 19.09
N ASP A 370 15.91 -5.78 18.50
CA ASP A 370 16.59 -4.71 19.25
C ASP A 370 15.62 -3.80 20.02
N ASN A 371 14.48 -3.46 19.42
CA ASN A 371 13.45 -2.65 20.07
C ASN A 371 12.81 -3.38 21.26
N ILE A 372 12.55 -4.68 21.11
CA ILE A 372 11.99 -5.49 22.21
C ILE A 372 13.02 -5.68 23.32
N CYS A 373 14.29 -5.92 22.99
CA CYS A 373 15.38 -5.99 23.96
C CYS A 373 15.53 -4.67 24.74
N ALA A 374 15.44 -3.53 24.05
CA ALA A 374 15.50 -2.22 24.68
C ALA A 374 14.30 -1.97 25.62
N ALA A 375 13.09 -2.35 25.21
CA ALA A 375 11.91 -2.31 26.07
C ALA A 375 12.09 -3.20 27.32
N ALA A 376 12.66 -4.39 27.16
CA ALA A 376 12.94 -5.30 28.27
C ALA A 376 13.98 -4.72 29.25
N ASP A 377 15.04 -4.06 28.77
CA ASP A 377 16.01 -3.37 29.64
C ASP A 377 15.34 -2.27 30.49
N ILE A 378 14.38 -1.53 29.91
CA ILE A 378 13.64 -0.49 30.63
C ILE A 378 12.71 -1.07 31.69
N LEU A 379 12.06 -2.21 31.39
CA LEU A 379 11.02 -2.83 32.23
C LEU A 379 11.55 -3.86 33.23
N ARG A 380 12.81 -4.30 33.09
CA ARG A 380 13.40 -5.31 33.98
C ARG A 380 13.26 -4.91 35.45
N GLY A 381 12.67 -5.81 36.23
CA GLY A 381 12.45 -5.62 37.67
C GLY A 381 11.43 -4.54 38.02
N LYS A 382 10.70 -4.00 37.03
CA LYS A 382 9.60 -3.05 37.21
C LYS A 382 8.25 -3.73 37.00
N SER A 383 7.17 -2.97 37.09
CA SER A 383 5.81 -3.43 36.81
C SER A 383 5.10 -2.42 35.92
N CYS A 384 4.34 -2.91 34.94
CA CYS A 384 3.41 -2.13 34.14
C CYS A 384 2.15 -1.71 34.92
N GLY A 385 2.01 -2.18 36.17
CA GLY A 385 0.82 -2.03 37.00
C GLY A 385 -0.24 -3.09 36.70
N ASN A 386 -1.38 -2.97 37.39
CA ASN A 386 -2.56 -3.82 37.26
C ASN A 386 -3.86 -3.00 37.13
N GLY A 387 -3.71 -1.74 36.70
CA GLY A 387 -4.82 -0.82 36.43
C GLY A 387 -5.37 -0.98 35.01
N ALA A 388 -5.95 0.10 34.46
CA ALA A 388 -6.50 0.09 33.10
C ALA A 388 -5.43 -0.01 32.01
N PHE A 389 -4.21 0.49 32.26
CA PHE A 389 -3.13 0.47 31.28
C PHE A 389 -2.71 -0.96 30.92
N THR A 390 -2.57 -1.24 29.62
CA THR A 390 -2.06 -2.52 29.10
C THR A 390 -0.87 -2.31 28.16
N LEU A 391 0.07 -3.26 28.15
CA LEU A 391 1.19 -3.28 27.20
C LEU A 391 1.23 -4.62 26.47
N SER A 392 1.14 -4.59 25.13
CA SER A 392 1.27 -5.75 24.27
C SER A 392 2.52 -5.69 23.39
N ILE A 393 3.17 -6.83 23.19
CA ILE A 393 4.41 -6.95 22.42
C ILE A 393 4.27 -8.04 21.37
N TYR A 394 4.42 -7.66 20.10
CA TYR A 394 4.34 -8.53 18.94
C TYR A 394 5.73 -8.66 18.29
N PRO A 395 6.46 -9.75 18.53
CA PRO A 395 7.71 -10.01 17.82
C PRO A 395 7.48 -10.13 16.31
N GLY A 396 8.43 -9.62 15.53
CA GLY A 396 8.30 -9.60 14.08
C GLY A 396 8.33 -10.99 13.43
N SER A 397 8.98 -11.96 14.09
CA SER A 397 9.19 -13.30 13.56
C SER A 397 9.46 -14.34 14.65
N MET A 398 9.19 -15.62 14.34
CA MET A 398 9.49 -16.74 15.23
C MET A 398 11.00 -16.87 15.54
N PRO A 399 11.95 -16.64 14.59
CA PRO A 399 13.36 -16.51 14.92
C PRO A 399 13.67 -15.45 15.98
N ALA A 400 13.10 -14.25 15.85
CA ALA A 400 13.27 -13.18 16.84
C ALA A 400 12.68 -13.56 18.21
N LEU A 401 11.45 -14.08 18.24
CA LEU A 401 10.81 -14.56 19.47
C LEU A 401 11.63 -15.67 20.15
N ALA A 402 12.13 -16.63 19.38
CA ALA A 402 12.93 -17.71 19.93
C ALA A 402 14.22 -17.20 20.59
N GLU A 403 14.86 -16.18 20.02
CA GLU A 403 16.03 -15.57 20.65
C GLU A 403 15.68 -14.76 21.90
N LEU A 404 14.56 -14.00 21.88
CA LEU A 404 14.06 -13.28 23.06
C LEU A 404 13.74 -14.22 24.23
N ILE A 405 13.29 -15.45 23.94
CA ILE A 405 13.08 -16.49 24.96
C ILE A 405 14.42 -16.99 25.48
N ARG A 406 15.37 -17.33 24.58
CA ARG A 406 16.68 -17.89 24.96
C ARG A 406 17.51 -16.94 25.81
N ASN A 407 17.47 -15.65 25.51
CA ASN A 407 18.25 -14.63 26.22
C ASN A 407 17.52 -13.99 27.41
N GLY A 408 16.33 -14.50 27.78
CA GLY A 408 15.58 -14.09 28.97
C GLY A 408 14.72 -12.82 28.81
N ARG A 409 14.77 -12.14 27.67
CA ARG A 409 14.04 -10.87 27.45
C ARG A 409 12.53 -11.04 27.45
N ALA A 410 12.05 -12.13 26.91
CA ALA A 410 10.63 -12.47 26.99
C ALA A 410 10.19 -12.64 28.46
N SER A 411 11.03 -13.20 29.33
CA SER A 411 10.74 -13.31 30.76
C SER A 411 10.71 -11.93 31.41
N ASP A 412 11.75 -11.11 31.19
CA ASP A 412 11.82 -9.74 31.75
C ASP A 412 10.52 -8.94 31.47
N LEU A 413 9.98 -9.08 30.25
CA LEU A 413 8.76 -8.39 29.81
C LEU A 413 7.49 -8.97 30.46
N VAL A 414 7.36 -10.29 30.48
CA VAL A 414 6.20 -10.97 31.09
C VAL A 414 6.17 -10.77 32.61
N ASP A 415 7.33 -10.84 33.27
CA ASP A 415 7.49 -10.59 34.70
C ASP A 415 7.12 -9.15 35.07
N ALA A 416 7.34 -8.20 34.15
CA ALA A 416 6.88 -6.82 34.30
C ALA A 416 5.37 -6.62 34.02
N GLY A 417 4.64 -7.65 33.58
CA GLY A 417 3.22 -7.58 33.26
C GLY A 417 2.89 -7.21 31.81
N ALA A 418 3.87 -7.20 30.91
CA ALA A 418 3.61 -7.05 29.48
C ALA A 418 3.09 -8.37 28.87
N ILE A 419 2.25 -8.25 27.83
CA ILE A 419 1.61 -9.40 27.18
C ILE A 419 2.36 -9.72 25.88
N MET A 420 3.05 -10.86 25.86
CA MET A 420 3.66 -11.38 24.64
C MET A 420 2.59 -11.95 23.70
N ARG A 421 2.62 -11.52 22.44
CA ARG A 421 1.67 -11.87 21.38
C ARG A 421 2.34 -12.68 20.26
N GLU A 422 1.53 -13.21 19.35
CA GLU A 422 1.97 -13.99 18.20
C GLU A 422 2.75 -13.17 17.16
N CYS A 423 3.55 -13.84 16.32
CA CYS A 423 4.39 -13.20 15.31
C CYS A 423 3.64 -12.90 14.00
N PHE A 424 2.82 -11.84 13.99
CA PHE A 424 2.10 -11.35 12.81
C PHE A 424 1.94 -9.82 12.84
N CYS A 425 1.23 -9.22 11.88
CA CYS A 425 1.10 -7.75 11.80
C CYS A 425 0.32 -7.15 12.99
N GLY A 426 -0.68 -7.89 13.50
CA GLY A 426 -1.48 -7.50 14.64
C GLY A 426 -2.10 -6.10 14.54
N PRO A 427 -1.95 -5.26 15.58
CA PRO A 427 -2.67 -3.99 15.70
C PRO A 427 -2.23 -2.91 14.70
N CYS A 428 -1.15 -3.14 13.93
CA CYS A 428 -0.68 -2.24 12.86
C CYS A 428 -1.73 -1.98 11.76
N PHE A 429 -2.71 -2.87 11.61
CA PHE A 429 -3.82 -2.69 10.68
C PHE A 429 -5.21 -2.90 11.30
N GLY A 430 -5.28 -2.86 12.64
CA GLY A 430 -6.54 -2.97 13.39
C GLY A 430 -7.02 -4.41 13.64
N ALA A 431 -6.13 -5.40 13.57
CA ALA A 431 -6.45 -6.78 13.94
C ALA A 431 -5.76 -7.19 15.24
N GLY A 432 -6.54 -7.44 16.28
CA GLY A 432 -6.00 -7.67 17.64
C GLY A 432 -5.74 -6.34 18.36
N ASP A 433 -5.89 -6.37 19.68
CA ASP A 433 -5.63 -5.24 20.59
C ASP A 433 -6.22 -3.88 20.13
N CYS A 434 -7.45 -3.88 19.59
CA CYS A 434 -8.20 -2.64 19.35
C CYS A 434 -8.43 -1.92 20.70
N PRO A 435 -8.15 -0.61 20.83
CA PRO A 435 -8.40 0.11 22.07
C PRO A 435 -9.91 0.18 22.34
N ALA A 436 -10.30 0.29 23.61
CA ALA A 436 -11.70 0.49 23.97
C ALA A 436 -12.19 1.90 23.56
N ASN A 437 -13.51 2.06 23.52
CA ASN A 437 -14.12 3.35 23.20
C ASN A 437 -13.68 4.44 24.20
N GLY A 438 -13.12 5.53 23.68
CA GLY A 438 -12.58 6.65 24.46
C GLY A 438 -11.14 6.46 24.97
N GLU A 439 -10.48 5.35 24.67
CA GLU A 439 -9.09 5.12 25.06
C GLU A 439 -8.08 5.83 24.15
N PHE A 440 -6.91 6.13 24.73
CA PHE A 440 -5.75 6.68 24.03
C PHE A 440 -4.59 5.67 24.06
N SER A 441 -4.21 5.19 22.89
CA SER A 441 -3.19 4.17 22.67
C SER A 441 -1.90 4.76 22.08
N ILE A 442 -0.75 4.35 22.59
CA ILE A 442 0.58 4.66 22.06
C ILE A 442 1.21 3.41 21.43
N ARG A 443 1.61 3.51 20.17
CA ARG A 443 2.01 2.33 19.37
C ARG A 443 3.33 2.57 18.65
N HIS A 444 4.25 1.61 18.73
CA HIS A 444 5.38 1.54 17.80
C HIS A 444 4.91 0.75 16.57
N THR A 445 4.03 1.37 15.80
CA THR A 445 3.55 0.88 14.50
C THR A 445 3.67 2.01 13.47
N THR A 446 3.26 1.79 12.23
CA THR A 446 3.56 2.73 11.15
C THR A 446 2.45 3.75 10.88
N ARG A 447 1.20 3.49 11.29
CA ARG A 447 0.04 4.31 10.90
C ARG A 447 -0.96 4.50 12.04
N ASN A 448 -1.47 5.73 12.14
CA ASN A 448 -2.56 6.14 13.02
C ASN A 448 -3.64 6.94 12.27
N PHE A 449 -3.91 6.58 11.01
CA PHE A 449 -4.98 7.17 10.20
C PHE A 449 -6.35 6.96 10.84
N PRO A 450 -7.37 7.78 10.49
CA PRO A 450 -8.70 7.64 11.07
C PRO A 450 -9.24 6.21 10.95
N ASN A 451 -9.67 5.61 12.07
CA ASN A 451 -10.28 4.28 12.18
C ASN A 451 -9.36 3.11 11.82
N ARG A 452 -8.06 3.35 11.65
CA ARG A 452 -7.07 2.31 11.30
C ARG A 452 -6.97 1.23 12.38
N GLU A 453 -7.18 1.63 13.62
CA GLU A 453 -7.08 0.80 14.82
C GLU A 453 -8.30 -0.11 15.05
N GLY A 454 -9.42 0.15 14.37
CA GLY A 454 -10.64 -0.65 14.46
C GLY A 454 -11.89 0.10 14.89
N SER A 455 -11.80 1.40 15.22
CA SER A 455 -12.98 2.19 15.62
C SER A 455 -14.06 2.23 14.53
N LYS A 456 -15.32 2.26 14.97
CA LYS A 456 -16.51 2.41 14.10
C LYS A 456 -17.30 3.68 14.45
N PRO A 457 -16.89 4.86 13.95
CA PRO A 457 -17.57 6.12 14.29
C PRO A 457 -19.06 6.15 13.93
N GLY A 458 -19.46 5.47 12.85
CA GLY A 458 -20.88 5.35 12.47
C GLY A 458 -21.74 4.60 13.50
N GLU A 459 -21.13 3.83 14.38
CA GLU A 459 -21.77 3.13 15.51
C GLU A 459 -21.48 3.83 16.85
N GLY A 460 -20.98 5.07 16.83
CA GLY A 460 -20.67 5.85 18.04
C GLY A 460 -19.37 5.45 18.74
N GLN A 461 -18.49 4.67 18.10
CA GLN A 461 -17.24 4.18 18.68
C GLN A 461 -16.04 4.97 18.16
N MET A 462 -15.20 5.48 19.06
CA MET A 462 -13.96 6.18 18.71
C MET A 462 -12.88 5.99 19.79
N SER A 463 -11.67 5.65 19.35
CA SER A 463 -10.44 5.67 20.16
C SER A 463 -9.39 6.59 19.52
N ALA A 464 -8.32 6.89 20.25
CA ALA A 464 -7.20 7.70 19.77
C ALA A 464 -5.92 6.86 19.72
N VAL A 465 -5.13 7.05 18.67
CA VAL A 465 -3.83 6.37 18.51
C VAL A 465 -2.72 7.37 18.18
N ALA A 466 -1.67 7.36 18.98
CA ALA A 466 -0.42 8.03 18.70
C ALA A 466 0.70 7.02 18.39
N LEU A 467 1.66 7.44 17.57
CA LEU A 467 2.84 6.63 17.26
C LEU A 467 4.05 7.11 18.04
N MET A 468 4.83 6.19 18.59
CA MET A 468 5.98 6.49 19.46
C MET A 468 6.98 5.35 19.47
N ASP A 469 8.26 5.62 19.76
CA ASP A 469 9.29 4.57 19.86
C ASP A 469 9.03 3.59 21.01
N ALA A 470 9.49 2.34 20.82
CA ALA A 470 9.35 1.25 21.78
C ALA A 470 9.95 1.60 23.14
N ARG A 471 11.04 2.38 23.17
CA ARG A 471 11.69 2.82 24.41
C ARG A 471 10.77 3.72 25.23
N SER A 472 10.19 4.75 24.62
CA SER A 472 9.28 5.67 25.32
C SER A 472 7.94 5.01 25.66
N ILE A 473 7.51 4.00 24.89
CA ILE A 473 6.35 3.17 25.25
C ILE A 473 6.65 2.36 26.51
N ALA A 474 7.82 1.70 26.57
CA ALA A 474 8.24 0.96 27.76
C ALA A 474 8.48 1.86 28.97
N ALA A 475 9.00 3.07 28.77
CA ALA A 475 9.14 4.08 29.83
C ALA A 475 7.78 4.52 30.38
N THR A 476 6.81 4.73 29.50
CA THR A 476 5.42 5.05 29.86
C THR A 476 4.74 3.89 30.61
N ALA A 477 4.98 2.65 30.17
CA ALA A 477 4.49 1.45 30.84
C ALA A 477 5.08 1.29 32.24
N ALA A 478 6.40 1.49 32.39
CA ALA A 478 7.08 1.48 33.69
C ALA A 478 6.54 2.55 34.66
N ASN A 479 5.87 3.57 34.13
CA ASN A 479 5.23 4.65 34.90
C ASN A 479 3.70 4.53 34.94
N GLY A 480 3.16 3.32 34.74
CA GLY A 480 1.74 3.01 34.90
C GLY A 480 0.81 3.71 33.90
N GLY A 481 1.30 4.06 32.71
CA GLY A 481 0.54 4.77 31.68
C GLY A 481 0.68 6.29 31.70
N LYS A 482 1.52 6.85 32.57
CA LYS A 482 1.89 8.27 32.51
C LYS A 482 2.92 8.49 31.40
N LEU A 483 2.59 9.29 30.39
CA LEU A 483 3.45 9.54 29.22
C LEU A 483 4.84 9.99 29.66
N THR A 484 5.87 9.22 29.30
CA THR A 484 7.25 9.39 29.76
C THR A 484 8.23 9.22 28.59
N ALA A 485 9.14 10.16 28.40
CA ALA A 485 10.20 10.03 27.42
C ALA A 485 11.29 9.07 27.92
N ALA A 486 11.79 8.19 27.06
CA ALA A 486 12.86 7.27 27.46
C ALA A 486 14.17 7.99 27.81
N THR A 487 14.40 9.20 27.30
CA THR A 487 15.55 10.05 27.62
C THR A 487 15.53 10.56 29.06
N ASP A 488 14.39 10.49 29.75
CA ASP A 488 14.27 10.91 31.15
C ASP A 488 14.74 9.81 32.11
N LEU A 489 14.96 8.60 31.59
CA LEU A 489 15.38 7.44 32.38
C LEU A 489 16.89 7.19 32.21
N ASP A 490 17.56 6.94 33.33
CA ASP A 490 18.93 6.44 33.34
C ASP A 490 18.91 4.91 33.21
N ILE A 491 19.03 4.42 31.97
CA ILE A 491 18.93 3.00 31.62
C ILE A 491 20.18 2.56 30.87
N GLU A 492 20.80 1.48 31.35
CA GLU A 492 21.84 0.78 30.62
C GLU A 492 21.22 -0.21 29.63
N TYR A 493 21.40 0.03 28.33
CA TYR A 493 20.96 -0.89 27.28
C TYR A 493 22.03 -1.94 27.03
N THR A 494 21.74 -3.17 27.42
CA THR A 494 22.68 -4.29 27.45
C THR A 494 22.98 -4.91 26.08
N LYS A 495 22.13 -4.66 25.06
CA LYS A 495 22.30 -5.07 23.66
C LYS A 495 22.75 -6.54 23.49
N PRO A 496 21.92 -7.52 23.90
CA PRO A 496 22.28 -8.93 23.77
C PRO A 496 22.56 -9.31 22.31
N GLU A 497 23.52 -10.21 22.09
CA GLU A 497 23.81 -10.73 20.76
C GLU A 497 22.61 -11.52 20.21
N TYR A 498 22.33 -11.35 18.92
CA TYR A 498 21.26 -12.05 18.23
C TYR A 498 21.77 -13.33 17.56
N HIS A 499 21.11 -14.46 17.80
CA HIS A 499 21.41 -15.73 17.12
C HIS A 499 20.23 -16.17 16.24
N TYR A 500 20.41 -16.07 14.92
CA TYR A 500 19.39 -16.48 13.96
C TYR A 500 19.28 -18.00 13.86
N ASN A 501 18.05 -18.52 13.93
CA ASN A 501 17.77 -19.95 13.74
C ASN A 501 16.85 -20.18 12.53
N ALA A 502 17.47 -20.36 11.36
CA ALA A 502 16.78 -20.65 10.10
C ALA A 502 15.91 -21.93 10.14
N THR A 503 16.21 -22.88 11.03
CA THR A 503 15.47 -24.16 11.09
C THR A 503 14.01 -23.99 11.47
N LEU A 504 13.64 -22.88 12.12
CA LEU A 504 12.26 -22.56 12.45
C LEU A 504 11.41 -22.34 11.19
N TYR A 505 11.96 -21.65 10.20
CA TYR A 505 11.31 -21.55 8.89
C TYR A 505 11.42 -22.85 8.11
N ALA A 506 12.58 -23.50 8.08
CA ALA A 506 12.76 -24.74 7.31
C ALA A 506 11.78 -25.86 7.71
N LYS A 507 11.31 -25.86 8.97
CA LYS A 507 10.34 -26.85 9.48
C LYS A 507 8.87 -26.52 9.16
N ARG A 508 8.54 -25.27 8.83
CA ARG A 508 7.14 -24.79 8.81
C ARG A 508 6.75 -24.05 7.54
N VAL A 509 7.68 -23.36 6.89
CA VAL A 509 7.48 -22.70 5.60
C VAL A 509 7.60 -23.73 4.49
N TYR A 510 6.61 -23.77 3.60
CA TYR A 510 6.70 -24.56 2.37
C TYR A 510 7.41 -23.71 1.30
N ASN A 511 8.43 -24.26 0.66
CA ASN A 511 9.14 -23.60 -0.43
C ASN A 511 9.11 -24.48 -1.68
N GLY A 512 8.20 -24.17 -2.60
CA GLY A 512 8.08 -24.82 -3.90
C GLY A 512 8.78 -24.04 -5.03
N TRP A 513 9.54 -22.98 -4.73
CA TRP A 513 10.24 -22.21 -5.76
C TRP A 513 11.19 -23.12 -6.56
N GLY A 514 11.08 -23.08 -7.89
CA GLY A 514 11.83 -23.96 -8.80
C GLY A 514 11.28 -25.41 -8.89
N HIS A 515 10.22 -25.73 -8.14
CA HIS A 515 9.65 -27.08 -8.01
C HIS A 515 8.11 -27.04 -8.07
N ALA A 516 7.54 -26.37 -9.08
CA ALA A 516 6.09 -26.34 -9.27
C ALA A 516 5.53 -27.75 -9.51
N GLU A 517 4.30 -27.97 -9.03
CA GLU A 517 3.54 -29.21 -9.15
C GLU A 517 2.25 -28.93 -9.96
N PRO A 518 2.29 -28.80 -11.31
CA PRO A 518 1.18 -28.29 -12.11
C PRO A 518 -0.15 -29.06 -11.95
N GLU A 519 -0.07 -30.35 -11.62
CA GLU A 519 -1.22 -31.23 -11.39
C GLU A 519 -1.93 -30.96 -10.06
N THR A 520 -1.32 -30.22 -9.13
CA THR A 520 -1.94 -29.91 -7.84
C THR A 520 -3.19 -29.05 -8.05
N GLU A 521 -4.31 -29.51 -7.49
CA GLU A 521 -5.58 -28.77 -7.54
C GLU A 521 -5.56 -27.59 -6.56
N LEU A 522 -6.07 -26.45 -7.02
CA LEU A 522 -6.27 -25.29 -6.16
C LEU A 522 -7.43 -25.55 -5.20
N ARG A 523 -7.24 -25.23 -3.92
CA ARG A 523 -8.26 -25.38 -2.89
C ARG A 523 -9.05 -24.10 -2.73
N PHE A 524 -10.34 -24.15 -3.08
CA PHE A 524 -11.25 -23.03 -2.96
C PHE A 524 -12.15 -23.18 -1.73
N GLY A 525 -12.28 -22.13 -0.93
CA GLY A 525 -13.38 -21.99 0.02
C GLY A 525 -14.66 -21.48 -0.66
N PRO A 526 -15.82 -21.51 0.02
CA PRO A 526 -17.07 -21.01 -0.53
C PRO A 526 -17.01 -19.54 -0.97
N ASN A 527 -16.16 -18.74 -0.32
CA ASN A 527 -15.95 -17.32 -0.64
C ASN A 527 -14.92 -17.09 -1.75
N ILE A 528 -14.14 -18.09 -2.17
CA ILE A 528 -13.14 -17.89 -3.23
C ILE A 528 -13.81 -18.17 -4.58
N LYS A 529 -13.91 -17.15 -5.43
CA LYS A 529 -14.57 -17.24 -6.75
C LYS A 529 -13.70 -16.64 -7.83
N ASP A 530 -13.65 -17.31 -8.97
CA ASP A 530 -12.91 -16.84 -10.13
C ASP A 530 -13.54 -15.58 -10.72
N TRP A 531 -12.72 -14.81 -11.44
CA TRP A 531 -13.24 -13.70 -12.22
C TRP A 531 -14.26 -14.23 -13.23
N PRO A 532 -15.45 -13.60 -13.36
CA PRO A 532 -16.35 -13.92 -14.44
C PRO A 532 -15.66 -13.62 -15.78
N GLU A 533 -16.00 -14.38 -16.82
CA GLU A 533 -15.56 -14.08 -18.17
C GLU A 533 -16.07 -12.70 -18.59
N MET A 534 -15.19 -11.94 -19.26
CA MET A 534 -15.49 -10.61 -19.78
C MET A 534 -15.38 -10.73 -21.29
N PRO A 535 -16.48 -10.57 -22.06
CA PRO A 535 -16.43 -10.66 -23.50
C PRO A 535 -15.63 -9.49 -24.09
N ALA A 536 -15.04 -9.71 -25.26
CA ALA A 536 -14.44 -8.66 -26.07
C ALA A 536 -15.50 -7.68 -26.54
N LEU A 537 -15.10 -6.41 -26.73
CA LEU A 537 -16.00 -5.35 -27.17
C LEU A 537 -16.52 -5.67 -28.59
N THR A 538 -17.83 -5.72 -28.80
CA THR A 538 -18.42 -5.83 -30.15
C THR A 538 -18.35 -4.50 -30.91
N ASP A 539 -18.87 -4.45 -32.14
CA ASP A 539 -18.73 -3.27 -33.00
C ASP A 539 -19.42 -2.04 -32.41
N ASP A 540 -20.60 -2.23 -31.82
CA ASP A 540 -21.46 -1.19 -31.26
C ASP A 540 -21.64 -1.39 -29.75
N LEU A 541 -21.95 -0.31 -29.03
CA LEU A 541 -22.24 -0.36 -27.59
C LEU A 541 -23.58 0.31 -27.27
N LEU A 542 -24.44 -0.36 -26.52
CA LEU A 542 -25.66 0.17 -25.93
C LEU A 542 -25.55 0.12 -24.40
N VAL A 543 -25.64 1.27 -23.73
CA VAL A 543 -25.61 1.32 -22.28
C VAL A 543 -26.83 1.98 -21.66
N LYS A 544 -27.27 1.46 -20.51
CA LYS A 544 -28.30 2.08 -19.66
C LYS A 544 -27.67 2.86 -18.52
N VAL A 545 -28.10 4.10 -18.30
CA VAL A 545 -27.63 4.93 -17.19
C VAL A 545 -28.21 4.40 -15.88
N CYS A 546 -27.41 3.70 -15.09
CA CYS A 546 -27.82 3.06 -13.84
C CYS A 546 -27.46 3.86 -12.58
N SER A 547 -26.66 4.92 -12.71
CA SER A 547 -26.44 5.93 -11.67
C SER A 547 -26.08 7.27 -12.32
N TYR A 548 -26.55 8.38 -11.75
CA TYR A 548 -26.30 9.73 -12.24
C TYR A 548 -25.91 10.63 -11.07
N ILE A 549 -24.62 10.94 -10.94
CA ILE A 549 -24.03 11.59 -9.76
C ILE A 549 -23.53 12.98 -10.16
N THR A 550 -24.09 14.02 -9.55
CA THR A 550 -23.79 15.43 -9.89
C THR A 550 -22.92 16.14 -8.84
N ASP A 551 -22.46 15.42 -7.81
CA ASP A 551 -21.49 15.95 -6.86
C ASP A 551 -20.20 16.39 -7.60
N PRO A 552 -19.50 17.45 -7.14
CA PRO A 552 -18.30 17.94 -7.81
C PRO A 552 -17.21 16.88 -7.98
N VAL A 553 -17.08 15.97 -7.01
CA VAL A 553 -16.09 14.88 -6.98
C VAL A 553 -16.76 13.63 -6.42
N THR A 554 -16.45 12.45 -6.97
CA THR A 554 -16.83 11.15 -6.40
C THR A 554 -15.58 10.35 -6.10
N THR A 555 -15.40 9.97 -4.84
CA THR A 555 -14.20 9.27 -4.36
C THR A 555 -14.29 7.76 -4.59
N THR A 556 -13.15 7.07 -4.58
CA THR A 556 -13.12 5.60 -4.72
C THR A 556 -13.78 4.87 -3.54
N ASP A 557 -13.77 5.44 -2.33
CA ASP A 557 -14.45 4.85 -1.15
C ASP A 557 -15.98 4.95 -1.24
N GLU A 558 -16.48 5.87 -2.05
CA GLU A 558 -17.89 6.01 -2.39
C GLU A 558 -18.31 5.07 -3.52
N LEU A 559 -17.40 4.77 -4.44
CA LEU A 559 -17.60 3.77 -5.48
C LEU A 559 -17.54 2.34 -4.91
N ILE A 560 -16.65 2.07 -3.95
CA ILE A 560 -16.59 0.79 -3.24
C ILE A 560 -16.13 1.00 -1.79
N PRO A 561 -16.95 0.63 -0.78
CA PRO A 561 -16.58 0.82 0.62
C PRO A 561 -15.45 -0.10 1.09
N SER A 562 -14.65 0.40 2.02
CA SER A 562 -13.64 -0.35 2.80
C SER A 562 -14.20 -1.02 4.06
N GLY A 563 -13.31 -1.61 4.87
CA GLY A 563 -13.59 -2.16 6.19
C GLY A 563 -13.91 -3.64 6.12
N GLU A 564 -14.98 -4.08 6.77
CA GLU A 564 -15.42 -5.48 6.76
C GLU A 564 -15.67 -6.03 5.36
N THR A 565 -16.09 -5.18 4.41
CA THR A 565 -16.26 -5.56 2.99
C THR A 565 -14.99 -6.10 2.35
N SER A 566 -13.82 -5.72 2.85
CA SER A 566 -12.53 -6.21 2.34
C SER A 566 -12.28 -7.70 2.57
N SER A 567 -13.02 -8.33 3.50
CA SER A 567 -13.02 -9.79 3.68
C SER A 567 -13.56 -10.54 2.46
N TYR A 568 -14.30 -9.87 1.58
CA TYR A 568 -14.85 -10.45 0.34
C TYR A 568 -13.96 -10.26 -0.89
N ARG A 569 -12.71 -9.80 -0.74
CA ARG A 569 -11.80 -9.55 -1.88
C ARG A 569 -11.51 -10.77 -2.75
N SER A 570 -11.57 -11.97 -2.19
CA SER A 570 -11.44 -13.25 -2.92
C SER A 570 -12.70 -13.63 -3.72
N ASN A 571 -13.77 -12.82 -3.62
CA ASN A 571 -15.06 -13.05 -4.24
C ASN A 571 -15.50 -11.85 -5.09
N PRO A 572 -15.13 -11.81 -6.38
CA PRO A 572 -15.52 -10.72 -7.27
C PRO A 572 -17.01 -10.41 -7.23
N GLU A 573 -17.88 -11.41 -7.34
CA GLU A 573 -19.34 -11.24 -7.34
C GLU A 573 -19.84 -10.67 -5.99
N ARG A 574 -19.41 -11.27 -4.86
CA ARG A 574 -19.89 -10.84 -3.53
C ARG A 574 -19.40 -9.46 -3.14
N LEU A 575 -18.14 -9.11 -3.45
CA LEU A 575 -17.62 -7.77 -3.21
C LEU A 575 -18.39 -6.72 -4.03
N SER A 576 -18.77 -7.09 -5.25
CA SER A 576 -19.43 -6.17 -6.18
C SER A 576 -20.86 -5.80 -5.76
N GLU A 577 -21.48 -6.56 -4.84
CA GLU A 577 -22.74 -6.18 -4.17
C GLU A 577 -22.65 -4.88 -3.37
N PHE A 578 -21.44 -4.45 -3.03
CA PHE A 578 -21.21 -3.21 -2.28
C PHE A 578 -20.91 -2.01 -3.18
N ALA A 579 -20.83 -2.20 -4.50
CA ALA A 579 -20.55 -1.12 -5.45
C ALA A 579 -21.58 0.01 -5.33
N LEU A 580 -21.11 1.25 -5.17
CA LEU A 580 -21.92 2.45 -4.99
C LEU A 580 -22.90 2.42 -3.80
N SER A 581 -22.86 1.40 -2.92
CA SER A 581 -23.82 1.23 -1.82
C SER A 581 -23.98 2.44 -0.89
N ARG A 582 -22.94 3.25 -0.74
CA ARG A 582 -22.96 4.48 0.09
C ARG A 582 -23.51 5.71 -0.64
N ARG A 583 -23.57 5.69 -1.97
CA ARG A 583 -23.99 6.84 -2.80
C ARG A 583 -25.29 6.60 -3.54
N ASP A 584 -25.44 5.41 -4.10
CA ASP A 584 -26.64 4.99 -4.83
C ASP A 584 -26.92 3.51 -4.53
N PRO A 585 -27.65 3.22 -3.43
CA PRO A 585 -27.93 1.85 -2.99
C PRO A 585 -28.66 0.98 -4.03
N GLN A 586 -29.29 1.59 -5.04
CA GLN A 586 -30.02 0.89 -6.11
C GLN A 586 -29.17 0.64 -7.36
N TYR A 587 -27.91 1.11 -7.40
CA TYR A 587 -27.03 0.92 -8.55
C TYR A 587 -26.84 -0.56 -8.90
N VAL A 588 -26.60 -1.40 -7.89
CA VAL A 588 -26.34 -2.83 -8.08
C VAL A 588 -27.56 -3.54 -8.65
N SER A 589 -28.76 -3.26 -8.13
CA SER A 589 -29.98 -3.90 -8.65
C SER A 589 -30.23 -3.50 -10.11
N ARG A 590 -30.12 -2.21 -10.45
CA ARG A 590 -30.27 -1.75 -11.84
C ARG A 590 -29.23 -2.33 -12.77
N SER A 591 -27.97 -2.40 -12.34
CA SER A 591 -26.89 -2.95 -13.18
C SER A 591 -27.06 -4.44 -13.44
N LYS A 592 -27.53 -5.21 -12.44
CA LYS A 592 -27.83 -6.63 -12.59
C LYS A 592 -28.93 -6.92 -13.60
N GLU A 593 -29.97 -6.08 -13.66
CA GLU A 593 -31.02 -6.19 -14.68
C GLU A 593 -30.41 -6.08 -16.07
N VAL A 594 -29.57 -5.07 -16.31
CA VAL A 594 -28.92 -4.86 -17.62
C VAL A 594 -27.93 -5.99 -17.94
N ARG A 595 -27.18 -6.46 -16.95
CA ARG A 595 -26.30 -7.64 -17.09
C ARG A 595 -27.07 -8.89 -17.50
N GLN A 596 -28.28 -9.08 -16.96
CA GLN A 596 -29.13 -10.21 -17.31
C GLN A 596 -29.66 -10.11 -18.74
N ILE A 597 -30.00 -8.89 -19.20
CA ILE A 597 -30.39 -8.64 -20.60
C ILE A 597 -29.27 -9.08 -21.54
N GLU A 598 -28.03 -8.69 -21.27
CA GLU A 598 -26.88 -9.06 -22.10
C GLU A 598 -26.63 -10.57 -22.13
N ARG A 599 -26.69 -11.23 -20.97
CA ARG A 599 -26.57 -12.70 -20.88
C ARG A 599 -27.67 -13.41 -21.66
N ASP A 600 -28.90 -12.90 -21.60
CA ASP A 600 -30.02 -13.46 -22.33
C ASP A 600 -29.86 -13.26 -23.85
N ARG A 601 -29.32 -12.10 -24.27
CA ARG A 601 -28.95 -11.83 -25.67
C ARG A 601 -27.88 -12.79 -26.18
N GLU A 602 -26.78 -12.98 -25.44
CA GLU A 602 -25.71 -13.93 -25.77
C GLU A 602 -26.22 -15.38 -25.84
N ALA A 603 -27.20 -15.73 -25.00
CA ALA A 603 -27.87 -17.03 -25.01
C ALA A 603 -28.93 -17.18 -26.13
N GLY A 604 -29.11 -16.17 -27.00
CA GLY A 604 -30.08 -16.19 -28.09
C GLY A 604 -31.54 -16.04 -27.67
N LYS A 605 -31.82 -15.55 -26.45
CA LYS A 605 -33.18 -15.23 -26.01
C LYS A 605 -33.63 -13.88 -26.55
N ALA A 606 -34.95 -13.67 -26.56
CA ALA A 606 -35.53 -12.40 -27.00
C ALA A 606 -35.15 -11.26 -26.05
N LEU A 607 -34.76 -10.12 -26.62
CA LEU A 607 -34.55 -8.88 -25.87
C LEU A 607 -35.87 -8.38 -25.25
N PRO A 608 -35.82 -7.72 -24.08
CA PRO A 608 -37.02 -7.09 -23.50
C PRO A 608 -37.61 -6.03 -24.42
N GLU A 609 -38.92 -5.82 -24.32
CA GLU A 609 -39.65 -4.81 -25.09
C GLU A 609 -39.04 -3.40 -24.94
N GLU A 610 -38.57 -3.06 -23.74
CA GLU A 610 -37.87 -1.80 -23.45
C GLU A 610 -36.67 -1.59 -24.38
N VAL A 611 -35.83 -2.61 -24.57
CA VAL A 611 -34.63 -2.54 -25.41
C VAL A 611 -34.98 -2.56 -26.90
N LEU A 612 -36.00 -3.33 -27.29
CA LEU A 612 -36.50 -3.34 -28.67
C LEU A 612 -37.03 -1.96 -29.07
N ASN A 613 -37.72 -1.27 -28.17
CA ASN A 613 -38.20 0.10 -28.38
C ASN A 613 -37.05 1.09 -28.59
N VAL A 614 -35.93 0.90 -27.89
CA VAL A 614 -34.71 1.71 -28.08
C VAL A 614 -34.16 1.54 -29.50
N TYR A 615 -33.98 0.30 -29.97
CA TYR A 615 -33.52 0.03 -31.34
C TYR A 615 -34.50 0.51 -32.41
N ALA A 616 -35.81 0.42 -32.16
CA ALA A 616 -36.83 0.97 -33.05
C ALA A 616 -36.74 2.50 -33.14
N ALA A 617 -36.53 3.19 -32.01
CA ALA A 617 -36.34 4.64 -31.98
C ALA A 617 -35.07 5.07 -32.74
N LEU A 618 -33.94 4.37 -32.56
CA LEU A 618 -32.71 4.58 -33.31
C LEU A 618 -32.92 4.43 -34.81
N THR A 619 -33.59 3.35 -35.23
CA THR A 619 -33.92 3.09 -36.64
C THR A 619 -34.79 4.20 -37.23
N LYS A 620 -35.82 4.65 -36.48
CA LYS A 620 -36.69 5.77 -36.88
C LYS A 620 -35.93 7.09 -37.01
N ALA A 621 -34.91 7.30 -36.18
CA ALA A 621 -34.01 8.46 -36.25
C ALA A 621 -32.94 8.34 -37.35
N GLY A 622 -32.92 7.25 -38.12
CA GLY A 622 -31.95 7.04 -39.20
C GLY A 622 -30.59 6.51 -38.72
N VAL A 623 -30.48 6.07 -37.47
CA VAL A 623 -29.24 5.53 -36.90
C VAL A 623 -29.18 4.02 -37.17
N LYS A 624 -28.20 3.59 -37.96
CA LYS A 624 -27.94 2.17 -38.21
C LYS A 624 -27.55 1.49 -36.89
N ASN A 625 -28.16 0.35 -36.60
CA ASN A 625 -27.91 -0.46 -35.41
C ASN A 625 -28.00 -1.94 -35.77
N ASP A 626 -27.26 -2.78 -35.05
CA ASP A 626 -27.32 -4.23 -35.16
C ASP A 626 -27.40 -4.86 -33.76
N PRO A 627 -28.61 -5.13 -33.24
CA PRO A 627 -28.78 -5.69 -31.89
C PRO A 627 -28.05 -7.02 -31.66
N ALA A 628 -27.75 -7.79 -32.71
CA ALA A 628 -27.03 -9.06 -32.57
C ALA A 628 -25.52 -8.85 -32.33
N HIS A 629 -24.97 -7.72 -32.78
CA HIS A 629 -23.54 -7.36 -32.67
C HIS A 629 -23.34 -6.06 -31.87
N THR A 630 -24.27 -5.75 -30.97
CA THR A 630 -24.19 -4.62 -30.03
C THR A 630 -24.08 -5.15 -28.61
N ASP A 631 -23.05 -4.76 -27.88
CA ASP A 631 -22.91 -5.07 -26.45
C ASP A 631 -23.93 -4.27 -25.65
N ILE A 632 -24.61 -4.91 -24.71
CA ILE A 632 -25.51 -4.24 -23.78
C ILE A 632 -24.87 -4.20 -22.39
N GLY A 633 -24.79 -3.01 -21.78
CA GLY A 633 -24.16 -2.85 -20.46
C GLY A 633 -24.76 -1.75 -19.61
N SER A 634 -24.43 -1.73 -18.33
CA SER A 634 -24.73 -0.56 -17.50
C SER A 634 -23.65 0.51 -17.63
N THR A 635 -24.00 1.74 -17.26
CA THR A 635 -23.04 2.83 -17.08
C THR A 635 -23.42 3.69 -15.88
N ILE A 636 -22.45 4.42 -15.35
CA ILE A 636 -22.72 5.58 -14.49
C ILE A 636 -22.35 6.88 -15.20
N PHE A 637 -22.92 7.97 -14.72
CA PHE A 637 -22.38 9.32 -14.91
C PHE A 637 -21.92 9.90 -13.58
N ALA A 638 -20.75 10.54 -13.58
CA ALA A 638 -20.29 11.37 -12.47
C ALA A 638 -19.48 12.57 -12.99
N ASN A 639 -19.60 13.76 -12.38
CA ASN A 639 -18.83 14.93 -12.84
C ASN A 639 -17.31 14.67 -12.83
N MET A 640 -16.79 14.15 -11.72
CA MET A 640 -15.38 13.84 -11.54
C MET A 640 -15.15 12.61 -10.66
N PRO A 641 -15.33 11.38 -11.20
CA PRO A 641 -15.14 10.16 -10.43
C PRO A 641 -13.67 9.77 -10.30
N GLY A 642 -13.36 9.05 -9.22
CA GLY A 642 -12.08 8.36 -9.04
C GLY A 642 -11.04 9.12 -8.22
N ASP A 643 -11.47 10.02 -7.34
CA ASP A 643 -10.57 10.67 -6.39
C ASP A 643 -10.26 9.75 -5.18
N GLY A 644 -9.08 9.87 -4.59
CA GLY A 644 -8.67 9.07 -3.43
C GLY A 644 -7.84 7.81 -3.75
N SER A 645 -8.18 6.68 -3.14
CA SER A 645 -7.34 5.48 -3.01
C SER A 645 -7.05 4.77 -4.34
N ALA A 646 -5.96 3.98 -4.39
CA ALA A 646 -5.51 3.25 -5.58
C ALA A 646 -6.33 2.01 -5.96
N ARG A 647 -7.52 1.83 -5.39
CA ARG A 647 -8.25 0.56 -5.40
C ARG A 647 -8.87 0.26 -6.76
N GLU A 648 -8.39 -0.79 -7.41
CA GLU A 648 -8.95 -1.29 -8.67
C GLU A 648 -10.41 -1.75 -8.53
N GLN A 649 -10.82 -2.14 -7.32
CA GLN A 649 -12.18 -2.61 -7.01
C GLN A 649 -13.24 -1.56 -7.33
N ALA A 650 -12.87 -0.27 -7.32
CA ALA A 650 -13.78 0.79 -7.72
C ALA A 650 -14.26 0.60 -9.16
N ALA A 651 -13.42 0.07 -10.06
CA ALA A 651 -13.81 -0.25 -11.44
C ALA A 651 -14.23 -1.72 -11.60
N SER A 652 -13.48 -2.66 -11.01
CA SER A 652 -13.76 -4.10 -11.20
C SER A 652 -15.13 -4.49 -10.70
N CYS A 653 -15.60 -3.90 -9.59
CA CYS A 653 -16.93 -4.20 -9.05
C CYS A 653 -18.06 -3.70 -9.95
N GLN A 654 -17.87 -2.54 -10.61
CA GLN A 654 -18.80 -2.06 -11.62
C GLN A 654 -18.84 -3.01 -12.81
N ARG A 655 -17.67 -3.42 -13.32
CA ARG A 655 -17.56 -4.35 -14.45
C ARG A 655 -18.23 -5.70 -14.15
N VAL A 656 -17.96 -6.28 -12.98
CA VAL A 656 -18.58 -7.54 -12.55
C VAL A 656 -20.11 -7.40 -12.45
N MET A 657 -20.63 -6.23 -12.08
CA MET A 657 -22.08 -5.95 -12.09
C MET A 657 -22.67 -5.67 -13.48
N GLY A 658 -21.87 -5.74 -14.55
CA GLY A 658 -22.32 -5.58 -15.94
C GLY A 658 -22.06 -4.19 -16.53
N ALA A 659 -21.24 -3.35 -15.88
CA ALA A 659 -20.87 -2.08 -16.46
C ALA A 659 -19.97 -2.27 -17.70
N ALA A 660 -20.23 -1.49 -18.74
CA ALA A 660 -19.45 -1.50 -20.00
C ALA A 660 -18.76 -0.16 -20.28
N ALA A 661 -19.22 0.92 -19.63
CA ALA A 661 -18.63 2.25 -19.76
C ALA A 661 -18.87 3.07 -18.51
N ASN A 662 -18.16 4.19 -18.40
CA ASN A 662 -18.44 5.28 -17.48
C ASN A 662 -18.42 6.60 -18.24
N PHE A 663 -19.35 7.50 -17.94
CA PHE A 663 -19.35 8.87 -18.46
C PHE A 663 -18.92 9.84 -17.36
N ALA A 664 -18.06 10.78 -17.71
CA ALA A 664 -17.69 11.86 -16.81
C ALA A 664 -17.45 13.17 -17.57
N LYS A 665 -17.50 14.31 -16.86
CA LYS A 665 -16.94 15.55 -17.44
C LYS A 665 -15.41 15.46 -17.49
N GLN A 666 -14.83 14.87 -16.44
CA GLN A 666 -13.40 14.60 -16.31
C GLN A 666 -13.18 13.45 -15.32
N TYR A 667 -12.05 12.76 -15.38
CA TYR A 667 -11.69 11.76 -14.38
C TYR A 667 -10.75 12.40 -13.35
N ALA A 668 -11.02 12.20 -12.05
CA ALA A 668 -10.26 12.88 -10.99
C ALA A 668 -8.78 12.50 -10.99
N THR A 669 -8.47 11.25 -11.36
CA THR A 669 -7.11 10.72 -11.41
C THR A 669 -6.90 9.89 -12.67
N LYS A 670 -5.67 9.93 -13.22
CA LYS A 670 -5.24 9.00 -14.28
C LYS A 670 -5.43 7.54 -13.85
N ARG A 671 -5.20 7.26 -12.57
CA ARG A 671 -5.27 5.91 -12.00
C ARG A 671 -6.66 5.29 -12.10
N TYR A 672 -7.72 5.99 -11.69
CA TYR A 672 -9.07 5.44 -11.79
C TYR A 672 -9.49 5.25 -13.26
N ARG A 673 -9.13 6.19 -14.15
CA ARG A 673 -9.33 6.02 -15.59
C ARG A 673 -8.65 4.76 -16.13
N SER A 674 -7.39 4.52 -15.76
CA SER A 674 -6.67 3.29 -16.12
C SER A 674 -7.32 2.04 -15.53
N ASN A 675 -7.89 2.10 -14.33
CA ASN A 675 -8.66 0.99 -13.76
C ASN A 675 -9.90 0.67 -14.62
N CYS A 676 -10.67 1.67 -15.06
CA CYS A 676 -11.78 1.43 -15.99
C CYS A 676 -11.31 0.70 -17.25
N ILE A 677 -10.23 1.19 -17.86
CA ILE A 677 -9.63 0.57 -19.06
C ILE A 677 -9.20 -0.88 -18.78
N ASN A 678 -8.47 -1.13 -17.70
CA ASN A 678 -7.98 -2.46 -17.34
C ASN A 678 -9.11 -3.48 -17.16
N TRP A 679 -10.30 -3.03 -16.76
CA TRP A 679 -11.49 -3.87 -16.62
C TRP A 679 -12.41 -3.82 -17.85
N GLY A 680 -11.94 -3.24 -18.96
CA GLY A 680 -12.67 -3.18 -20.23
C GLY A 680 -13.85 -2.23 -20.26
N MET A 681 -13.94 -1.34 -19.27
CA MET A 681 -14.94 -0.28 -19.28
C MET A 681 -14.40 0.91 -20.06
N THR A 682 -15.16 1.39 -21.05
CA THR A 682 -14.75 2.55 -21.84
C THR A 682 -14.95 3.84 -21.03
N PRO A 683 -13.89 4.63 -20.76
CA PRO A 683 -14.00 5.84 -19.97
C PRO A 683 -14.35 7.06 -20.84
N PHE A 684 -15.64 7.33 -21.04
CA PHE A 684 -16.11 8.46 -21.83
C PHE A 684 -16.00 9.79 -21.09
N LEU A 685 -15.66 10.82 -21.85
CA LEU A 685 -15.75 12.23 -21.52
C LEU A 685 -16.93 12.85 -22.27
N VAL A 686 -17.75 13.60 -21.53
CA VAL A 686 -18.93 14.32 -22.05
C VAL A 686 -18.92 15.76 -21.54
N GLU A 687 -19.04 16.72 -22.44
CA GLU A 687 -19.07 18.14 -22.08
C GLU A 687 -20.42 18.55 -21.48
N ASN A 688 -21.52 18.08 -22.09
CA ASN A 688 -22.90 18.44 -21.75
C ASN A 688 -23.68 17.21 -21.25
N PRO A 689 -23.48 16.76 -20.00
CA PRO A 689 -24.12 15.55 -19.48
C PRO A 689 -25.64 15.68 -19.29
N GLU A 690 -26.18 16.90 -19.27
CA GLU A 690 -27.63 17.17 -19.15
C GLU A 690 -28.44 16.62 -20.34
N VAL A 691 -27.78 16.13 -21.39
CA VAL A 691 -28.42 15.51 -22.55
C VAL A 691 -29.11 14.18 -22.20
N PHE A 692 -28.62 13.47 -21.17
CA PHE A 692 -29.19 12.21 -20.69
C PHE A 692 -29.42 12.25 -19.17
N ALA A 693 -30.31 11.38 -18.68
CA ALA A 693 -30.62 11.24 -17.26
C ALA A 693 -30.57 9.78 -16.81
N LEU A 694 -30.75 9.55 -15.51
CA LEU A 694 -30.90 8.21 -14.94
C LEU A 694 -32.03 7.45 -15.66
N GLY A 695 -31.73 6.23 -16.13
CA GLY A 695 -32.67 5.35 -16.83
C GLY A 695 -32.66 5.45 -18.35
N ASP A 696 -32.08 6.51 -18.93
CA ASP A 696 -31.95 6.63 -20.39
C ASP A 696 -30.96 5.59 -20.95
N TYR A 697 -31.10 5.28 -22.24
CA TYR A 697 -30.13 4.49 -22.99
C TYR A 697 -29.24 5.38 -23.83
N ILE A 698 -27.98 4.98 -24.01
CA ILE A 698 -27.00 5.65 -24.86
C ILE A 698 -26.43 4.61 -25.81
N PHE A 699 -26.58 4.84 -27.12
CA PHE A 699 -26.06 4.01 -28.19
C PHE A 699 -24.83 4.67 -28.83
N ILE A 700 -23.76 3.89 -29.02
CA ILE A 700 -22.49 4.34 -29.59
C ILE A 700 -22.13 3.39 -30.75
N PRO A 701 -22.45 3.75 -32.00
CA PRO A 701 -22.13 2.93 -33.15
C PRO A 701 -20.63 2.98 -33.51
N GLY A 702 -20.07 1.84 -33.92
CA GLY A 702 -18.69 1.71 -34.38
C GLY A 702 -17.65 2.01 -33.29
N LEU A 703 -18.00 1.82 -32.01
CA LEU A 703 -17.13 2.12 -30.87
C LEU A 703 -15.81 1.37 -30.96
N ARG A 704 -15.83 0.07 -31.28
CA ARG A 704 -14.61 -0.75 -31.37
C ARG A 704 -13.60 -0.15 -32.33
N GLN A 705 -14.05 0.20 -33.53
CA GLN A 705 -13.19 0.81 -34.54
C GLN A 705 -12.72 2.20 -34.09
N ALA A 706 -13.60 3.02 -33.51
CA ALA A 706 -13.25 4.35 -33.03
C ALA A 706 -12.16 4.33 -31.95
N VAL A 707 -12.22 3.35 -31.03
CA VAL A 707 -11.20 3.13 -30.00
C VAL A 707 -9.88 2.68 -30.63
N LEU A 708 -9.89 1.68 -31.51
CA LEU A 708 -8.69 1.18 -32.17
C LEU A 708 -7.98 2.26 -33.01
N GLU A 709 -8.76 3.10 -33.69
CA GLU A 709 -8.24 4.23 -34.50
C GLU A 709 -7.85 5.46 -33.65
N ASN A 710 -8.07 5.44 -32.33
CA ASN A 710 -7.84 6.56 -31.41
C ASN A 710 -8.55 7.85 -31.86
N LYS A 711 -9.81 7.74 -32.31
CA LYS A 711 -10.57 8.92 -32.76
C LYS A 711 -10.73 9.91 -31.62
N ALA A 712 -10.44 11.18 -31.89
CA ALA A 712 -10.52 12.25 -30.88
C ALA A 712 -11.93 12.43 -30.31
N SER A 713 -12.97 12.25 -31.14
CA SER A 713 -14.37 12.26 -30.73
C SER A 713 -15.21 11.45 -31.73
N PHE A 714 -16.37 10.97 -31.29
CA PHE A 714 -17.36 10.25 -32.10
C PHE A 714 -18.77 10.44 -31.54
N SER A 715 -19.78 10.17 -32.38
CA SER A 715 -21.19 10.39 -32.06
C SER A 715 -21.75 9.32 -31.12
N ALA A 716 -22.51 9.75 -30.13
CA ALA A 716 -23.37 8.93 -29.30
C ALA A 716 -24.82 9.42 -29.40
N TYR A 717 -25.78 8.52 -29.17
CA TYR A 717 -27.20 8.80 -29.31
C TYR A 717 -27.91 8.44 -28.02
N VAL A 718 -28.42 9.43 -27.29
CA VAL A 718 -29.30 9.17 -26.15
C VAL A 718 -30.70 8.86 -26.68
N VAL A 719 -31.31 7.82 -26.12
CA VAL A 719 -32.69 7.43 -26.36
C VAL A 719 -33.46 7.54 -25.06
N LYS A 720 -34.40 8.48 -25.01
CA LYS A 720 -35.27 8.73 -23.86
C LYS A 720 -36.45 7.77 -23.84
N ALA A 721 -37.09 7.65 -22.68
CA ALA A 721 -38.26 6.77 -22.50
C ALA A 721 -39.44 7.08 -23.45
N ASP A 722 -39.54 8.32 -23.95
CA ASP A 722 -40.57 8.73 -24.92
C ASP A 722 -40.19 8.42 -26.40
N GLY A 723 -39.03 7.79 -26.63
CA GLY A 723 -38.50 7.47 -27.95
C GLY A 723 -37.75 8.63 -28.62
N THR A 724 -37.54 9.75 -27.94
CA THR A 724 -36.72 10.86 -28.45
C THR A 724 -35.27 10.42 -28.56
N VAL A 725 -34.68 10.60 -29.75
CA VAL A 725 -33.26 10.33 -30.02
C VAL A 725 -32.52 11.66 -30.16
N THR A 726 -31.46 11.87 -29.39
CA THR A 726 -30.61 13.07 -29.49
C THR A 726 -29.15 12.65 -29.67
N GLU A 727 -28.51 13.15 -30.73
CA GLU A 727 -27.09 12.97 -30.98
C GLU A 727 -26.26 13.91 -30.10
N PHE A 728 -25.15 13.42 -29.55
CA PHE A 728 -24.19 14.23 -28.82
C PHE A 728 -22.77 13.64 -28.97
N PRO A 729 -21.72 14.49 -28.91
CA PRO A 729 -20.34 14.02 -29.02
C PRO A 729 -19.84 13.42 -27.71
N VAL A 730 -19.02 12.38 -27.83
CA VAL A 730 -18.23 11.81 -26.73
C VAL A 730 -16.77 11.63 -27.15
N SER A 731 -15.88 11.46 -26.18
CA SER A 731 -14.45 11.17 -26.39
C SER A 731 -13.96 10.21 -25.33
N THR A 732 -12.90 9.44 -25.60
CA THR A 732 -12.15 8.69 -24.58
C THR A 732 -10.94 9.47 -24.07
N GLY A 733 -10.65 10.65 -24.64
CA GLY A 733 -9.36 11.32 -24.51
C GLY A 733 -8.24 10.54 -25.20
N ALA A 734 -6.98 10.91 -24.93
CA ALA A 734 -5.84 10.18 -25.50
C ALA A 734 -5.75 8.76 -24.91
N LEU A 735 -5.67 7.75 -25.79
CA LEU A 735 -5.36 6.37 -25.44
C LEU A 735 -4.02 5.97 -26.06
N THR A 736 -3.22 5.24 -25.29
CA THR A 736 -2.04 4.55 -25.80
C THR A 736 -2.44 3.31 -26.61
N GLU A 737 -1.53 2.78 -27.42
CA GLU A 737 -1.79 1.54 -28.18
C GLU A 737 -2.23 0.36 -27.31
N PRO A 738 -1.57 0.05 -26.17
CA PRO A 738 -2.05 -1.01 -25.28
C PRO A 738 -3.43 -0.71 -24.71
N GLU A 739 -3.71 0.52 -24.27
CA GLU A 739 -5.03 0.88 -23.73
C GLU A 739 -6.16 0.68 -24.75
N ARG A 740 -5.92 1.01 -26.03
CA ARG A 740 -6.89 0.76 -27.12
C ARG A 740 -7.16 -0.72 -27.28
N GLN A 741 -6.11 -1.54 -27.31
CA GLN A 741 -6.26 -2.98 -27.47
C GLN A 741 -6.91 -3.63 -26.25
N ILE A 742 -6.60 -3.18 -25.03
CA ILE A 742 -7.22 -3.66 -23.79
C ILE A 742 -8.73 -3.44 -23.79
N ILE A 743 -9.20 -2.26 -24.22
CA ILE A 743 -10.64 -1.98 -24.35
C ILE A 743 -11.25 -2.90 -25.41
N ALA A 744 -10.61 -3.02 -26.58
CA ALA A 744 -11.10 -3.88 -27.66
C ALA A 744 -11.16 -5.36 -27.25
N ASP A 745 -10.18 -5.86 -26.52
CA ASP A 745 -10.17 -7.24 -26.01
C ASP A 745 -11.13 -7.44 -24.83
N GLY A 746 -11.76 -6.38 -24.33
CA GLY A 746 -12.80 -6.41 -23.31
C GLY A 746 -12.28 -6.42 -21.87
N CYS A 747 -10.97 -6.58 -21.67
CA CYS A 747 -10.23 -6.28 -20.43
C CYS A 747 -8.74 -6.64 -20.58
N LEU A 748 -7.95 -6.23 -19.57
CA LEU A 748 -6.51 -6.53 -19.48
C LEU A 748 -6.23 -8.03 -19.43
N ILE A 749 -7.11 -8.80 -18.79
CA ILE A 749 -6.98 -10.26 -18.66
C ILE A 749 -6.98 -10.92 -20.05
N ASN A 750 -7.92 -10.52 -20.91
CA ASN A 750 -8.04 -11.04 -22.27
C ASN A 750 -6.87 -10.60 -23.15
N TYR A 751 -6.47 -9.33 -23.03
CA TYR A 751 -5.31 -8.79 -23.73
C TYR A 751 -4.04 -9.60 -23.43
N TYR A 752 -3.78 -9.90 -22.16
CA TYR A 752 -2.61 -10.71 -21.80
C TYR A 752 -2.73 -12.17 -22.22
N ARG A 753 -3.92 -12.76 -22.14
CA ARG A 753 -4.17 -14.14 -22.59
C ARG A 753 -3.91 -14.30 -24.09
N SER A 754 -4.28 -13.30 -24.89
CA SER A 754 -4.16 -13.34 -26.36
C SER A 754 -2.75 -13.04 -26.86
N ASN A 755 -1.92 -12.37 -26.04
CA ASN A 755 -0.56 -11.92 -26.39
C ASN A 755 0.53 -12.69 -25.62
N GLN A 756 0.26 -13.93 -25.20
CA GLN A 756 1.18 -14.78 -24.44
C GLN A 756 2.35 -15.33 -25.26
#